data_AF-A0A0D3D9P6-F1
#
_entry.id   AF-A0A0D3D9P6-F1
#
_cell.length_a   1.000
_cell.length_b   1.000
_cell.length_c   1.000
_cell.angle_alpha   90.00
_cell.angle_beta   90.00
_cell.angle_gamma   90.00
#
_symmetry.space_group_name_H-M   'P 1'
#
loop_
_entity.id
_entity.type
_entity.pdbx_description
1 polymer ?
#
loop_
_entity_poly.entity_id
_entity_poly.type
_entity_poly.pdbx_seq_one_letter_code
_entity_poly.pdbx_strand_id
1 'polypeptide(L)'
;MRRSFSIIGPTKWLKHSSPYSNTVFSFSLTNPKPNTSPPTLLRSLSYFSPHQRQQPPDPDDPTNLLKEDGVSLCSHMWLENFKNPHKTSTNLTSYLRRFELWVLAYQKVSCDELGAYVPRSSIQRSALENLLALRNSVLDDRFKWGARLDFYIKSPRDKTDYESLSKRKIKAILTTTQPTPFQDRIVQEVLLMILEPVYESRFSQKSFAFRPGRTAHTVLRVIRRNFAGYLWYVKGDLSVVLDGMKVGFVVSSLMRDVRDKKVIDLIKSALVTPVVTTTKVDGEEKKKTKKRKYQKKRVLADDEPKPDPYWLETFFGFAPEEANKSPQWGHCGILSPLLVNVCLDELDRYMEAKVKDFYRPSKSDVIWNSPEGEGNDQGNTSWPEFVPTSGPDKTRKMDYVRYGGHILIGVRGPRADAATLRKELIEFVDQKYMLRLDNENLPIEHITKGIMFLDHVLCRRVVYPTLRYTATGGKIISEKGVGTLLSVTASLKQCIKQFRKLNFIKGDRDPDPQPCFRMFHATQAHTNAQMNKFLTTVAEWYRFADNRKKIVNFCSYIVRGSLAKLYAAKYKLRSRAKVYKGASRNLSRPLKEKKGLSPEYNNLLRMGLAESIDGLVYTRMSLVPETDYSPFPANWRPEHEKFLMEYLTLDEPKTLEEQKRFIRENGLVSPQDYTSMLVWNYKRNAIPMDQVSILKDQPFLLGSSSNYNRDNDDDDDDEEKSKEEDDEDNDDGLHIARI
;
A
#
# COMPACT_ATOMS: atom_id res chain seq x y z
N MET A 1 -10.36 -3.71 3.45
CA MET A 1 -9.51 -4.90 3.69
C MET A 1 -9.49 -5.96 2.60
N ARG A 2 -10.62 -6.53 2.13
CA ARG A 2 -10.55 -7.65 1.16
C ARG A 2 -9.87 -7.30 -0.17
N ARG A 3 -9.95 -6.03 -0.63
CA ARG A 3 -9.16 -5.47 -1.76
C ARG A 3 -7.83 -4.81 -1.35
N SER A 4 -7.40 -4.99 -0.09
CA SER A 4 -6.19 -4.33 0.47
C SER A 4 -4.99 -5.28 0.55
N PHE A 5 -5.13 -6.52 0.06
CA PHE A 5 -4.09 -7.57 0.06
C PHE A 5 -3.85 -8.13 -1.36
N SER A 6 -3.92 -7.26 -2.38
CA SER A 6 -3.82 -7.61 -3.80
C SER A 6 -2.85 -6.72 -4.59
N ILE A 7 -1.74 -6.30 -3.96
CA ILE A 7 -0.52 -5.87 -4.68
C ILE A 7 0.63 -6.74 -4.15
N ILE A 8 1.18 -7.58 -5.03
CA ILE A 8 2.47 -8.23 -4.78
C ILE A 8 3.56 -7.19 -5.04
N GLY A 9 4.62 -7.20 -4.22
CA GLY A 9 5.73 -6.25 -4.33
C GLY A 9 6.50 -6.34 -5.65
N PRO A 10 7.49 -5.44 -5.86
CA PRO A 10 8.13 -5.26 -7.16
C PRO A 10 8.75 -6.56 -7.68
N THR A 11 8.41 -6.90 -8.92
CA THR A 11 9.11 -7.91 -9.70
C THR A 11 10.56 -7.47 -9.86
N LYS A 12 11.48 -8.15 -9.17
CA LYS A 12 12.89 -8.08 -9.50
C LYS A 12 13.04 -8.53 -10.95
N TRP A 13 13.43 -7.61 -11.84
CA TRP A 13 13.88 -7.94 -13.17
C TRP A 13 15.17 -8.78 -13.05
N LEU A 14 15.00 -10.10 -13.07
CA LEU A 14 16.10 -11.04 -13.19
C LEU A 14 16.75 -10.80 -14.56
N LYS A 15 18.00 -10.32 -14.55
CA LYS A 15 18.84 -10.22 -15.75
C LYS A 15 19.08 -11.63 -16.30
N HIS A 16 18.22 -12.11 -17.18
CA HIS A 16 18.53 -13.25 -18.03
C HIS A 16 19.44 -12.79 -19.15
N SER A 17 20.74 -12.99 -18.96
CA SER A 17 21.72 -12.97 -20.03
C SER A 17 21.44 -14.13 -21.00
N SER A 18 21.14 -13.83 -22.26
CA SER A 18 21.38 -14.75 -23.38
C SER A 18 22.64 -14.29 -24.12
N PRO A 19 23.56 -15.20 -24.48
CA PRO A 19 24.74 -14.84 -25.25
C PRO A 19 24.39 -14.75 -26.74
N TYR A 20 24.55 -13.58 -27.34
CA TYR A 20 24.67 -13.44 -28.78
C TYR A 20 26.14 -13.16 -29.12
N SER A 21 26.76 -14.12 -29.81
CA SER A 21 28.13 -14.01 -30.28
C SER A 21 28.22 -13.07 -31.48
N ASN A 22 29.02 -12.02 -31.36
CA ASN A 22 29.39 -11.20 -32.52
C ASN A 22 30.32 -12.02 -33.44
N THR A 23 29.80 -12.45 -34.59
CA THR A 23 30.62 -12.99 -35.68
C THR A 23 30.69 -11.93 -36.78
N VAL A 24 31.74 -11.11 -36.77
CA VAL A 24 31.97 -10.09 -37.80
C VAL A 24 32.43 -10.77 -39.09
N PHE A 25 31.71 -10.55 -40.18
CA PHE A 25 32.19 -10.81 -41.54
C PHE A 25 32.27 -9.50 -42.32
N SER A 26 33.45 -9.26 -42.88
CA SER A 26 33.78 -8.10 -43.72
C SER A 26 33.70 -8.46 -45.21
N PHE A 27 34.14 -7.52 -46.06
CA PHE A 27 34.13 -7.53 -47.55
C PHE A 27 32.75 -7.26 -48.19
N SER A 28 32.65 -6.52 -49.31
CA SER A 28 33.50 -5.47 -49.92
C SER A 28 32.75 -4.89 -51.13
N LEU A 29 32.95 -3.62 -51.50
CA LEU A 29 32.34 -3.07 -52.72
C LEU A 29 33.06 -3.56 -53.99
N THR A 30 32.34 -4.19 -54.92
CA THR A 30 32.60 -4.13 -56.36
C THR A 30 31.27 -4.09 -57.13
N ASN A 31 31.25 -3.35 -58.24
CA ASN A 31 30.10 -3.22 -59.15
C ASN A 31 30.66 -3.29 -60.58
N PRO A 32 30.07 -4.09 -61.47
CA PRO A 32 29.55 -3.46 -62.69
C PRO A 32 28.27 -4.08 -63.28
N LYS A 33 27.66 -3.34 -64.22
CA LYS A 33 26.61 -3.78 -65.17
C LYS A 33 27.27 -4.22 -66.51
N PRO A 34 26.57 -4.42 -67.65
CA PRO A 34 25.15 -4.74 -67.92
C PRO A 34 24.95 -5.91 -68.92
N ASN A 35 23.71 -6.44 -69.11
CA ASN A 35 22.96 -6.36 -70.40
C ASN A 35 21.73 -7.29 -70.57
N THR A 36 20.74 -6.77 -71.32
CA THR A 36 19.74 -7.46 -72.17
C THR A 36 18.64 -8.37 -71.55
N SER A 37 17.56 -8.52 -72.32
CA SER A 37 16.20 -9.04 -71.99
C SER A 37 15.63 -9.73 -73.26
N PRO A 38 14.31 -10.05 -73.43
CA PRO A 38 13.15 -10.19 -72.53
C PRO A 38 12.61 -11.67 -72.64
N PRO A 39 11.31 -12.05 -72.64
CA PRO A 39 10.02 -11.46 -72.21
C PRO A 39 9.45 -12.23 -70.97
N THR A 40 8.17 -12.45 -70.61
CA THR A 40 6.82 -12.38 -71.23
C THR A 40 5.73 -11.86 -70.24
N LEU A 41 4.48 -12.37 -70.31
CA LEU A 41 3.30 -11.98 -69.53
C LEU A 41 2.41 -13.21 -69.26
N LEU A 42 1.64 -13.21 -68.17
CA LEU A 42 0.31 -13.83 -68.12
C LEU A 42 -0.58 -13.10 -67.09
N ARG A 43 -1.91 -13.17 -67.29
CA ARG A 43 -2.90 -12.28 -66.62
C ARG A 43 -4.22 -13.02 -66.36
N SER A 44 -4.66 -13.06 -65.11
CA SER A 44 -6.02 -13.43 -64.68
C SER A 44 -6.43 -12.54 -63.49
N LEU A 45 -7.34 -11.58 -63.70
CA LEU A 45 -8.81 -11.72 -63.67
C LEU A 45 -9.37 -11.84 -62.24
N SER A 46 -9.57 -10.68 -61.61
CA SER A 46 -10.33 -10.52 -60.37
C SER A 46 -11.85 -10.43 -60.65
N TYR A 47 -12.63 -11.34 -60.09
CA TYR A 47 -14.09 -11.22 -60.06
C TYR A 47 -14.51 -10.34 -58.89
N PHE A 48 -15.09 -9.17 -59.18
CA PHE A 48 -15.81 -8.36 -58.20
C PHE A 48 -17.29 -8.78 -58.16
N SER A 49 -17.82 -9.09 -56.98
CA SER A 49 -19.27 -9.15 -56.75
C SER A 49 -19.78 -7.77 -56.27
N PRO A 50 -20.96 -7.32 -56.73
CA PRO A 50 -21.43 -5.96 -56.48
C PRO A 50 -22.09 -5.77 -55.10
N HIS A 51 -21.80 -4.62 -54.50
CA HIS A 51 -22.64 -3.88 -53.55
C HIS A 51 -23.49 -4.68 -52.53
N GLN A 52 -22.85 -5.20 -51.48
CA GLN A 52 -23.47 -5.04 -50.17
C GLN A 52 -23.45 -3.54 -49.82
N ARG A 53 -24.62 -2.93 -49.69
CA ARG A 53 -24.74 -1.63 -49.02
C ARG A 53 -24.32 -1.84 -47.57
N GLN A 54 -23.22 -1.23 -47.13
CA GLN A 54 -22.95 -1.10 -45.70
C GLN A 54 -24.14 -0.33 -45.10
N GLN A 55 -24.84 -0.96 -44.15
CA GLN A 55 -25.69 -0.22 -43.24
C GLN A 55 -24.80 0.79 -42.48
N PRO A 56 -25.33 1.97 -42.10
CA PRO A 56 -24.59 2.87 -41.22
C PRO A 56 -24.16 2.07 -39.98
N PRO A 57 -22.88 2.16 -39.55
CA PRO A 57 -22.37 1.34 -38.46
C PRO A 57 -23.20 1.61 -37.21
N ASP A 58 -23.71 0.55 -36.59
CA ASP A 58 -24.63 0.64 -35.45
C ASP A 58 -24.00 1.50 -34.34
N PRO A 59 -24.65 2.61 -33.92
CA PRO A 59 -24.13 3.49 -32.89
C PRO A 59 -24.03 2.83 -31.51
N ASP A 60 -24.74 1.72 -31.28
CA ASP A 60 -24.65 0.91 -30.06
C ASP A 60 -23.86 -0.41 -30.25
N ASP A 61 -23.12 -0.62 -31.36
CA ASP A 61 -22.17 -1.75 -31.40
C ASP A 61 -21.05 -1.51 -30.36
N PRO A 62 -20.82 -2.44 -29.41
CA PRO A 62 -19.79 -2.29 -28.37
C PRO A 62 -18.37 -2.12 -28.94
N THR A 63 -18.12 -2.56 -30.18
CA THR A 63 -16.85 -2.41 -30.90
C THR A 63 -16.63 -0.96 -31.35
N ASN A 64 -17.69 -0.27 -31.80
CA ASN A 64 -17.64 1.13 -32.27
C ASN A 64 -17.48 2.13 -31.11
N LEU A 65 -17.95 1.75 -29.92
CA LEU A 65 -17.85 2.52 -28.68
C LEU A 65 -16.49 2.39 -27.98
N LEU A 66 -15.62 1.47 -28.42
CA LEU A 66 -14.39 1.08 -27.73
C LEU A 66 -13.12 1.79 -28.25
N LYS A 67 -13.24 3.10 -28.48
CA LYS A 67 -12.28 3.93 -29.25
C LYS A 67 -10.96 4.18 -28.54
N GLU A 68 -10.99 4.39 -27.23
CA GLU A 68 -9.80 4.64 -26.42
C GLU A 68 -9.45 3.43 -25.54
N ASP A 69 -8.28 3.49 -24.89
CA ASP A 69 -8.02 2.61 -23.75
C ASP A 69 -8.59 3.22 -22.46
N GLY A 70 -9.30 2.41 -21.68
CA GLY A 70 -9.90 2.85 -20.43
C GLY A 70 -8.86 3.25 -19.38
N VAL A 71 -7.64 2.69 -19.42
CA VAL A 71 -6.58 3.06 -18.46
C VAL A 71 -6.04 4.46 -18.77
N SER A 72 -5.96 4.83 -20.06
CA SER A 72 -5.64 6.19 -20.49
C SER A 72 -6.71 7.19 -20.02
N LEU A 73 -7.99 6.86 -20.23
CA LEU A 73 -9.12 7.68 -19.76
C LEU A 73 -9.10 7.89 -18.23
N CYS A 74 -8.88 6.82 -17.45
CA CYS A 74 -8.68 6.92 -16.01
C CYS A 74 -7.49 7.83 -15.66
N SER A 75 -6.32 7.64 -16.27
CA SER A 75 -5.13 8.47 -16.02
C SER A 75 -5.39 9.95 -16.29
N HIS A 76 -6.12 10.28 -17.36
CA HIS A 76 -6.52 11.65 -17.66
C HIS A 76 -7.44 12.25 -16.56
N MET A 77 -8.39 11.48 -16.05
CA MET A 77 -9.24 11.91 -14.92
C MET A 77 -8.44 12.15 -13.63
N TRP A 78 -7.43 11.32 -13.35
CA TRP A 78 -6.50 11.55 -12.23
C TRP A 78 -5.70 12.85 -12.43
N LEU A 79 -5.13 13.06 -13.61
CA LEU A 79 -4.37 14.28 -13.93
C LEU A 79 -5.23 15.55 -13.81
N GLU A 80 -6.45 15.58 -14.36
CA GLU A 80 -7.31 16.77 -14.29
C GLU A 80 -7.67 17.15 -12.84
N ASN A 81 -8.01 16.16 -12.01
CA ASN A 81 -8.41 16.38 -10.62
C ASN A 81 -7.24 16.66 -9.68
N PHE A 82 -6.02 16.22 -10.01
CA PHE A 82 -4.79 16.64 -9.30
C PHE A 82 -4.29 18.02 -9.76
N LYS A 83 -4.51 18.40 -11.03
CA LYS A 83 -4.23 19.75 -11.54
C LYS A 83 -5.18 20.81 -10.97
N ASN A 84 -6.41 20.45 -10.62
CA ASN A 84 -7.42 21.37 -10.08
C ASN A 84 -8.21 20.79 -8.87
N PRO A 85 -7.59 20.54 -7.70
CA PRO A 85 -8.24 19.83 -6.59
C PRO A 85 -9.53 20.46 -6.07
N HIS A 86 -9.67 21.79 -6.16
CA HIS A 86 -10.84 22.53 -5.65
C HIS A 86 -12.00 22.66 -6.66
N LYS A 87 -11.84 22.18 -7.91
CA LYS A 87 -12.86 22.29 -8.97
C LYS A 87 -14.07 21.42 -8.64
N THR A 88 -15.25 22.01 -8.45
CA THR A 88 -16.50 21.26 -8.19
C THR A 88 -16.87 20.40 -9.41
N SER A 89 -17.14 19.11 -9.21
CA SER A 89 -17.39 18.18 -10.32
C SER A 89 -18.87 18.15 -10.71
N THR A 90 -19.19 18.67 -11.90
CA THR A 90 -20.58 18.85 -12.38
C THR A 90 -20.99 17.87 -13.50
N ASN A 91 -20.05 17.39 -14.32
CA ASN A 91 -20.32 16.62 -15.53
C ASN A 91 -19.82 15.16 -15.46
N LEU A 92 -20.02 14.49 -14.32
CA LEU A 92 -19.54 13.11 -14.12
C LEU A 92 -20.31 12.08 -14.95
N THR A 93 -21.54 12.41 -15.35
CA THR A 93 -22.38 11.63 -16.28
C THR A 93 -21.72 11.48 -17.66
N SER A 94 -20.84 12.39 -18.08
CA SER A 94 -20.06 12.21 -19.31
C SER A 94 -19.18 10.96 -19.25
N TYR A 95 -18.47 10.74 -18.14
CA TYR A 95 -17.68 9.53 -17.91
C TYR A 95 -18.55 8.29 -17.75
N LEU A 96 -19.74 8.38 -17.11
CA LEU A 96 -20.69 7.25 -17.06
C LEU A 96 -21.15 6.76 -18.45
N ARG A 97 -21.10 7.61 -19.49
CA ARG A 97 -21.42 7.21 -20.88
C ARG A 97 -20.27 6.48 -21.60
N ARG A 98 -19.01 6.69 -21.18
CA ARG A 98 -17.80 6.08 -21.76
C ARG A 98 -17.78 4.57 -21.50
N PHE A 99 -18.04 3.78 -22.52
CA PHE A 99 -18.15 2.32 -22.41
C PHE A 99 -16.82 1.65 -21.99
N GLU A 100 -15.70 2.32 -22.26
CA GLU A 100 -14.36 1.89 -21.85
C GLU A 100 -14.23 1.72 -20.33
N LEU A 101 -14.88 2.57 -19.53
CA LEU A 101 -14.90 2.44 -18.06
C LEU A 101 -15.74 1.25 -17.59
N TRP A 102 -16.82 0.92 -18.30
CA TRP A 102 -17.65 -0.25 -18.00
C TRP A 102 -16.89 -1.55 -18.28
N VAL A 103 -16.13 -1.61 -19.37
CA VAL A 103 -15.27 -2.76 -19.69
C VAL A 103 -14.16 -2.93 -18.65
N LEU A 104 -13.48 -1.85 -18.22
CA LEU A 104 -12.53 -1.92 -17.11
C LEU A 104 -13.17 -2.39 -15.80
N ALA A 105 -14.36 -1.89 -15.46
CA ALA A 105 -15.09 -2.31 -14.27
C ALA A 105 -15.45 -3.81 -14.33
N TYR A 106 -15.93 -4.29 -15.48
CA TYR A 106 -16.17 -5.72 -15.71
C TYR A 106 -14.88 -6.55 -15.55
N GLN A 107 -13.75 -6.11 -16.12
CA GLN A 107 -12.47 -6.83 -15.98
C GLN A 107 -11.99 -6.89 -14.51
N LYS A 108 -12.09 -5.77 -13.77
CA LYS A 108 -11.76 -5.71 -12.33
C LYS A 108 -12.65 -6.64 -11.50
N VAL A 109 -13.97 -6.54 -11.64
CA VAL A 109 -14.91 -7.34 -10.84
C VAL A 109 -14.86 -8.83 -11.23
N SER A 110 -14.59 -9.15 -12.50
CA SER A 110 -14.29 -10.52 -12.94
C SER A 110 -13.00 -11.06 -12.33
N CYS A 111 -11.96 -10.23 -12.19
CA CYS A 111 -10.71 -10.61 -11.52
C CYS A 111 -10.92 -10.87 -10.02
N ASP A 112 -11.66 -10.00 -9.32
CA ASP A 112 -12.06 -10.17 -7.90
C ASP A 112 -12.81 -11.49 -7.67
N GLU A 113 -13.63 -11.94 -8.63
CA GLU A 113 -14.31 -13.24 -8.53
C GLU A 113 -13.37 -14.39 -8.89
N LEU A 114 -12.86 -14.41 -10.13
CA LEU A 114 -12.13 -15.54 -10.70
C LEU A 114 -10.79 -15.80 -10.02
N GLY A 115 -10.15 -14.76 -9.47
CA GLY A 115 -8.79 -14.80 -8.92
C GLY A 115 -7.69 -14.68 -9.99
N ALA A 116 -8.06 -14.30 -11.22
CA ALA A 116 -7.15 -14.14 -12.36
C ALA A 116 -7.63 -12.99 -13.25
N TYR A 117 -6.68 -12.24 -13.83
CA TYR A 117 -6.98 -11.12 -14.71
C TYR A 117 -7.56 -11.60 -16.06
N VAL A 118 -8.67 -10.97 -16.46
CA VAL A 118 -9.37 -11.26 -17.73
C VAL A 118 -8.91 -10.23 -18.77
N PRO A 119 -8.11 -10.59 -19.78
CA PRO A 119 -7.72 -9.65 -20.85
C PRO A 119 -8.92 -9.30 -21.73
N ARG A 120 -8.96 -8.06 -22.24
CA ARG A 120 -10.05 -7.50 -23.07
C ARG A 120 -10.42 -8.36 -24.28
N SER A 121 -9.46 -9.07 -24.87
CA SER A 121 -9.64 -10.02 -25.99
C SER A 121 -10.32 -11.34 -25.63
N SER A 122 -10.45 -11.68 -24.34
CA SER A 122 -11.12 -12.90 -23.85
C SER A 122 -12.58 -12.67 -23.45
N ILE A 123 -13.07 -11.43 -23.51
CA ILE A 123 -14.45 -11.09 -23.18
C ILE A 123 -15.33 -11.45 -24.39
N GLN A 124 -16.33 -12.30 -24.18
CA GLN A 124 -17.27 -12.70 -25.23
C GLN A 124 -18.14 -11.51 -25.67
N ARG A 125 -18.48 -11.44 -26.96
CA ARG A 125 -19.29 -10.33 -27.52
C ARG A 125 -20.65 -10.20 -26.81
N SER A 126 -21.31 -11.31 -26.50
CA SER A 126 -22.54 -11.35 -25.70
C SER A 126 -22.39 -10.75 -24.29
N ALA A 127 -21.21 -10.86 -23.66
CA ALA A 127 -20.93 -10.22 -22.38
C ALA A 127 -20.74 -8.69 -22.53
N LEU A 128 -20.20 -8.22 -23.67
CA LEU A 128 -20.12 -6.79 -23.98
C LEU A 128 -21.49 -6.19 -24.29
N GLU A 129 -22.34 -6.89 -25.04
CA GLU A 129 -23.72 -6.49 -25.34
C GLU A 129 -24.57 -6.41 -24.05
N ASN A 130 -24.47 -7.41 -23.18
CA ASN A 130 -25.09 -7.41 -21.84
C ASN A 130 -24.56 -6.28 -20.93
N LEU A 131 -23.26 -5.97 -20.99
CA LEU A 131 -22.65 -4.86 -20.25
C LEU A 131 -23.10 -3.49 -20.79
N LEU A 132 -23.35 -3.38 -22.10
CA LEU A 132 -23.91 -2.19 -22.74
C LEU A 132 -25.38 -2.01 -22.34
N ALA A 133 -26.16 -3.09 -22.29
CA ALA A 133 -27.52 -3.07 -21.74
C ALA A 133 -27.55 -2.62 -20.27
N LEU A 134 -26.60 -3.09 -19.44
CA LEU A 134 -26.42 -2.61 -18.07
C LEU A 134 -26.11 -1.10 -18.03
N ARG A 135 -25.13 -0.62 -18.81
CA ARG A 135 -24.80 0.82 -18.94
C ARG A 135 -26.06 1.62 -19.27
N ASN A 136 -26.77 1.24 -20.33
CA ASN A 136 -27.94 1.97 -20.81
C ASN A 136 -29.06 1.94 -19.75
N SER A 137 -29.25 0.83 -19.01
CA SER A 137 -30.21 0.79 -17.88
C SER A 137 -29.91 1.78 -16.75
N VAL A 138 -28.62 2.08 -16.50
CA VAL A 138 -28.17 3.06 -15.50
C VAL A 138 -28.29 4.50 -16.05
N LEU A 139 -27.94 4.70 -17.32
CA LEU A 139 -28.10 6.00 -18.00
C LEU A 139 -29.58 6.42 -18.15
N ASP A 140 -30.50 5.45 -18.20
CA ASP A 140 -31.94 5.66 -18.36
C ASP A 140 -32.74 5.58 -17.03
N ASP A 141 -32.06 5.53 -15.87
CA ASP A 141 -32.67 5.42 -14.52
C ASP A 141 -33.58 4.18 -14.31
N ARG A 142 -33.45 3.14 -15.14
CA ARG A 142 -34.19 1.87 -15.02
C ARG A 142 -33.52 0.86 -14.09
N PHE A 143 -32.23 1.02 -13.81
CA PHE A 143 -31.44 0.11 -12.98
C PHE A 143 -31.94 0.04 -11.52
N LYS A 144 -31.90 -1.17 -10.94
CA LYS A 144 -32.36 -1.44 -9.57
C LYS A 144 -31.31 -2.20 -8.78
N TRP A 145 -30.83 -1.59 -7.70
CA TRP A 145 -29.92 -2.21 -6.74
C TRP A 145 -30.51 -3.48 -6.10
N GLY A 146 -29.66 -4.45 -5.83
CA GLY A 146 -30.02 -5.68 -5.12
C GLY A 146 -30.82 -6.69 -5.92
N ALA A 147 -31.04 -6.50 -7.23
CA ALA A 147 -31.84 -7.41 -8.07
C ALA A 147 -31.25 -8.86 -8.06
N ARG A 148 -32.13 -9.87 -7.92
CA ARG A 148 -31.76 -11.28 -7.64
C ARG A 148 -32.29 -12.31 -8.65
N LEU A 149 -33.05 -11.87 -9.64
CA LEU A 149 -33.69 -12.71 -10.65
C LEU A 149 -33.48 -12.07 -12.03
N ASP A 150 -33.80 -10.77 -12.12
CA ASP A 150 -33.56 -9.95 -13.31
C ASP A 150 -32.12 -9.44 -13.31
N PHE A 151 -31.31 -9.95 -14.24
CA PHE A 151 -29.91 -9.56 -14.41
C PHE A 151 -29.66 -9.09 -15.83
N TYR A 152 -29.03 -7.92 -15.99
CA TYR A 152 -28.42 -7.52 -17.26
C TYR A 152 -27.14 -8.30 -17.52
N ILE A 153 -26.37 -8.62 -16.48
CA ILE A 153 -25.14 -9.40 -16.59
C ILE A 153 -24.93 -10.32 -15.37
N LYS A 154 -24.80 -11.63 -15.64
CA LYS A 154 -24.49 -12.67 -14.64
C LYS A 154 -22.99 -12.69 -14.30
N SER A 155 -22.64 -13.32 -13.18
CA SER A 155 -21.24 -13.64 -12.86
C SER A 155 -20.66 -14.62 -13.90
N PRO A 156 -19.38 -14.51 -14.29
CA PRO A 156 -18.68 -15.52 -15.10
C PRO A 156 -18.62 -16.93 -14.48
N ARG A 157 -18.97 -17.09 -13.19
CA ARG A 157 -19.13 -18.38 -12.52
C ARG A 157 -20.58 -18.89 -12.50
N ASP A 158 -21.56 -18.02 -12.73
CA ASP A 158 -22.98 -18.32 -12.57
C ASP A 158 -23.58 -18.89 -13.85
N LYS A 159 -23.62 -20.23 -13.89
CA LYS A 159 -24.23 -21.03 -14.95
C LYS A 159 -25.72 -21.30 -14.70
N THR A 160 -26.40 -20.56 -13.82
CA THR A 160 -27.78 -20.91 -13.44
C THR A 160 -28.84 -20.23 -14.31
N ASP A 161 -29.80 -21.03 -14.79
CA ASP A 161 -30.88 -20.57 -15.65
C ASP A 161 -32.11 -20.22 -14.82
N TYR A 162 -32.20 -18.94 -14.46
CA TYR A 162 -33.19 -18.39 -13.52
C TYR A 162 -34.65 -18.65 -13.94
N GLU A 163 -34.92 -18.70 -15.24
CA GLU A 163 -36.24 -19.00 -15.83
C GLU A 163 -36.73 -20.43 -15.50
N SER A 164 -35.80 -21.39 -15.32
CA SER A 164 -36.13 -22.79 -15.00
C SER A 164 -36.38 -23.05 -13.50
N LEU A 165 -36.22 -22.03 -12.64
CA LEU A 165 -36.18 -22.23 -11.20
C LEU A 165 -37.57 -22.47 -10.59
N SER A 166 -37.69 -23.54 -9.80
CA SER A 166 -38.93 -23.80 -9.05
C SER A 166 -39.25 -22.68 -8.05
N LYS A 167 -40.55 -22.41 -7.84
CA LYS A 167 -41.06 -21.36 -6.92
C LYS A 167 -40.45 -21.43 -5.51
N ARG A 168 -40.10 -22.65 -5.02
CA ARG A 168 -39.40 -22.85 -3.74
C ARG A 168 -37.96 -22.33 -3.77
N LYS A 169 -37.22 -22.55 -4.86
CA LYS A 169 -35.83 -22.07 -5.04
C LYS A 169 -35.79 -20.56 -5.27
N ILE A 170 -36.74 -20.00 -6.03
CA ILE A 170 -36.94 -18.55 -6.17
C ILE A 170 -37.18 -17.90 -4.80
N LYS A 171 -38.13 -18.41 -4.00
CA LYS A 171 -38.39 -17.89 -2.64
C LYS A 171 -37.14 -17.96 -1.76
N ALA A 172 -36.38 -19.06 -1.81
CA ALA A 172 -35.14 -19.20 -1.05
C ALA A 172 -34.06 -18.19 -1.47
N ILE A 173 -33.96 -17.85 -2.76
CA ILE A 173 -33.04 -16.80 -3.25
C ILE A 173 -33.43 -15.43 -2.69
N LEU A 174 -34.73 -15.10 -2.70
CA LEU A 174 -35.24 -13.81 -2.23
C LEU A 174 -35.19 -13.63 -0.70
N THR A 175 -35.31 -14.70 0.09
CA THR A 175 -35.33 -14.62 1.57
C THR A 175 -34.00 -14.90 2.25
N THR A 176 -32.97 -15.32 1.52
CA THR A 176 -31.65 -15.67 2.11
C THR A 176 -30.65 -14.55 1.86
N THR A 177 -29.88 -14.16 2.88
CA THR A 177 -28.77 -13.23 2.70
C THR A 177 -27.73 -13.83 1.75
N GLN A 178 -27.51 -13.14 0.64
CA GLN A 178 -26.55 -13.48 -0.41
C GLN A 178 -25.58 -12.32 -0.66
N PRO A 179 -24.34 -12.59 -1.14
CA PRO A 179 -23.39 -11.53 -1.52
C PRO A 179 -24.00 -10.56 -2.54
N THR A 180 -23.42 -9.36 -2.68
CA THR A 180 -23.91 -8.36 -3.64
C THR A 180 -23.89 -8.91 -5.08
N PRO A 181 -24.94 -8.63 -5.89
CA PRO A 181 -24.99 -9.06 -7.29
C PRO A 181 -23.74 -8.65 -8.08
N PHE A 182 -23.47 -9.38 -9.17
CA PHE A 182 -22.31 -9.10 -10.02
C PHE A 182 -22.44 -7.76 -10.74
N GLN A 183 -23.62 -7.49 -11.34
CA GLN A 183 -23.94 -6.21 -11.98
C GLN A 183 -23.82 -5.01 -11.02
N ASP A 184 -24.33 -5.12 -9.79
CA ASP A 184 -24.20 -4.09 -8.76
C ASP A 184 -22.74 -3.74 -8.46
N ARG A 185 -21.85 -4.75 -8.43
CA ARG A 185 -20.42 -4.53 -8.21
C ARG A 185 -19.75 -3.84 -9.40
N ILE A 186 -20.20 -4.10 -10.64
CA ILE A 186 -19.73 -3.35 -11.82
C ILE A 186 -20.15 -1.88 -11.73
N VAL A 187 -21.43 -1.58 -11.45
CA VAL A 187 -21.91 -0.19 -11.31
C VAL A 187 -21.14 0.55 -10.19
N GLN A 188 -20.88 -0.12 -9.06
CA GLN A 188 -20.06 0.44 -7.99
C GLN A 188 -18.60 0.66 -8.38
N GLU A 189 -18.00 -0.21 -9.20
CA GLU A 189 -16.63 -0.06 -9.67
C GLU A 189 -16.49 1.09 -10.68
N VAL A 190 -17.45 1.27 -11.58
CA VAL A 190 -17.50 2.44 -12.48
C VAL A 190 -17.61 3.72 -11.65
N LEU A 191 -18.54 3.76 -10.68
CA LEU A 191 -18.67 4.90 -9.76
C LEU A 191 -17.40 5.15 -8.94
N LEU A 192 -16.69 4.09 -8.50
CA LEU A 192 -15.44 4.22 -7.76
C LEU A 192 -14.35 4.86 -8.64
N MET A 193 -14.17 4.37 -9.87
CA MET A 193 -13.18 4.93 -10.81
C MET A 193 -13.46 6.39 -11.19
N ILE A 194 -14.72 6.83 -11.13
CA ILE A 194 -15.12 8.21 -11.41
C ILE A 194 -14.93 9.13 -10.19
N LEU A 195 -15.14 8.62 -8.97
CA LEU A 195 -15.14 9.42 -7.73
C LEU A 195 -13.82 9.39 -6.95
N GLU A 196 -13.07 8.30 -7.00
CA GLU A 196 -11.76 8.19 -6.36
C GLU A 196 -10.79 9.31 -6.81
N PRO A 197 -10.65 9.66 -8.11
CA PRO A 197 -9.78 10.76 -8.54
C PRO A 197 -10.21 12.13 -8.01
N VAL A 198 -11.53 12.35 -7.91
CA VAL A 198 -12.13 13.64 -7.47
C VAL A 198 -11.86 13.92 -6.00
N TYR A 199 -11.84 12.87 -5.16
CA TYR A 199 -11.66 13.00 -3.72
C TYR A 199 -10.22 12.77 -3.26
N GLU A 200 -9.44 11.91 -3.93
CA GLU A 200 -8.07 11.60 -3.49
C GLU A 200 -7.14 12.83 -3.55
N SER A 201 -7.38 13.77 -4.48
CA SER A 201 -6.66 15.06 -4.53
C SER A 201 -7.08 16.06 -3.44
N ARG A 202 -8.24 15.85 -2.77
CA ARG A 202 -8.79 16.73 -1.71
C ARG A 202 -8.56 16.22 -0.30
N PHE A 203 -8.43 14.90 -0.12
CA PHE A 203 -8.36 14.26 1.18
C PHE A 203 -7.05 14.57 1.92
N SER A 204 -7.17 15.01 3.17
CA SER A 204 -6.06 15.25 4.11
C SER A 204 -4.95 14.21 4.02
N GLN A 205 -3.69 14.67 3.97
CA GLN A 205 -2.52 13.79 3.98
C GLN A 205 -2.33 13.04 5.32
N LYS A 206 -3.10 13.40 6.37
CA LYS A 206 -3.14 12.70 7.67
C LYS A 206 -4.12 11.52 7.70
N SER A 207 -4.90 11.29 6.64
CA SER A 207 -5.88 10.19 6.54
C SER A 207 -5.41 9.05 5.64
N PHE A 208 -5.36 7.81 6.17
CA PHE A 208 -4.64 6.70 5.54
C PHE A 208 -5.43 5.42 5.22
N ALA A 209 -6.61 5.20 5.81
CA ALA A 209 -7.36 3.97 5.52
C ALA A 209 -8.16 4.11 4.22
N PHE A 210 -8.34 2.99 3.53
CA PHE A 210 -9.20 2.87 2.34
C PHE A 210 -8.81 3.78 1.16
N ARG A 211 -7.54 4.20 1.07
CA ARG A 211 -6.98 5.04 0.00
C ARG A 211 -5.85 4.31 -0.72
N PRO A 212 -5.61 4.56 -2.02
CA PRO A 212 -4.52 3.95 -2.76
C PRO A 212 -3.15 4.30 -2.15
N GLY A 213 -2.22 3.34 -2.16
CA GLY A 213 -0.85 3.52 -1.65
C GLY A 213 -0.69 3.78 -0.13
N ARG A 214 -1.79 3.98 0.62
CA ARG A 214 -1.79 4.26 2.07
C ARG A 214 -2.22 3.01 2.86
N THR A 215 -1.51 2.70 3.95
CA THR A 215 -1.72 1.48 4.73
C THR A 215 -1.46 1.69 6.23
N ALA A 216 -1.77 0.69 7.06
CA ALA A 216 -1.37 0.70 8.47
C ALA A 216 0.16 0.82 8.66
N HIS A 217 0.97 0.36 7.70
CA HIS A 217 2.42 0.52 7.74
C HIS A 217 2.88 1.94 7.42
N THR A 218 2.20 2.64 6.50
CA THR A 218 2.54 4.06 6.23
C THR A 218 2.20 4.91 7.45
N VAL A 219 1.07 4.64 8.13
CA VAL A 219 0.73 5.25 9.42
C VAL A 219 1.83 5.05 10.46
N LEU A 220 2.34 3.83 10.65
CA LEU A 220 3.39 3.56 11.64
C LEU A 220 4.68 4.31 11.32
N ARG A 221 5.09 4.43 10.04
CA ARG A 221 6.27 5.23 9.65
C ARG A 221 6.08 6.73 9.91
N VAL A 222 4.90 7.29 9.61
CA VAL A 222 4.56 8.68 9.94
C VAL A 222 4.55 8.92 11.45
N ILE A 223 4.03 7.97 12.23
CA ILE A 223 4.10 8.02 13.71
C ILE A 223 5.56 8.03 14.18
N ARG A 224 6.42 7.14 13.65
CA ARG A 224 7.84 7.07 14.03
C ARG A 224 8.62 8.36 13.76
N ARG A 225 8.32 9.07 12.67
CA ARG A 225 8.91 10.39 12.38
C ARG A 225 8.28 11.49 13.23
N ASN A 226 6.99 11.77 13.02
CA ASN A 226 6.39 13.01 13.52
C ASN A 226 6.12 13.00 15.03
N PHE A 227 5.83 11.83 15.63
CA PHE A 227 5.27 11.79 16.98
C PHE A 227 6.29 11.70 18.12
N ALA A 228 7.59 11.86 17.84
CA ALA A 228 8.64 11.75 18.87
C ALA A 228 8.59 12.85 19.95
N GLY A 229 8.11 14.05 19.62
CA GLY A 229 8.07 15.21 20.52
C GLY A 229 6.88 15.31 21.49
N TYR A 230 5.96 14.33 21.48
CA TYR A 230 4.70 14.37 22.25
C TYR A 230 4.73 13.55 23.54
N LEU A 231 3.93 13.95 24.52
CA LEU A 231 3.88 13.32 25.85
C LEU A 231 2.49 12.78 26.19
N TRP A 232 1.44 13.55 25.89
CA TRP A 232 0.05 13.15 26.03
C TRP A 232 -0.53 12.76 24.68
N TYR A 233 -1.32 11.70 24.67
CA TYR A 233 -1.98 11.21 23.47
C TYR A 233 -3.46 11.02 23.74
N VAL A 234 -4.29 11.39 22.76
CA VAL A 234 -5.71 11.06 22.72
C VAL A 234 -5.89 10.00 21.64
N LYS A 235 -6.24 8.77 22.03
CA LYS A 235 -6.77 7.76 21.10
C LYS A 235 -8.27 7.99 20.99
N GLY A 236 -8.83 7.86 19.80
CA GLY A 236 -10.28 7.87 19.59
C GLY A 236 -10.74 6.72 18.71
N ASP A 237 -11.95 6.23 18.97
CA ASP A 237 -12.61 5.22 18.16
C ASP A 237 -13.99 5.71 17.67
N LEU A 238 -14.06 6.04 16.38
CA LEU A 238 -15.27 6.43 15.66
C LEU A 238 -15.82 5.27 14.82
N SER A 239 -15.45 4.02 15.10
CA SER A 239 -15.82 2.84 14.30
C SER A 239 -17.32 2.60 14.14
N VAL A 240 -18.16 3.23 14.95
CA VAL A 240 -19.63 3.25 14.78
C VAL A 240 -20.01 3.85 13.41
N VAL A 241 -19.28 4.87 12.94
CA VAL A 241 -19.45 5.48 11.60
C VAL A 241 -19.28 4.43 10.48
N LEU A 242 -18.45 3.40 10.69
CA LEU A 242 -18.21 2.35 9.70
C LEU A 242 -19.41 1.39 9.55
N ASP A 243 -20.27 1.27 10.57
CA ASP A 243 -21.47 0.43 10.52
C ASP A 243 -22.60 1.10 9.72
N GLY A 244 -22.73 2.42 9.80
CA GLY A 244 -23.71 3.19 9.04
C GLY A 244 -23.80 4.66 9.47
N MET A 245 -24.37 5.49 8.60
CA MET A 245 -24.77 6.87 8.92
C MET A 245 -26.10 7.23 8.26
N LYS A 246 -26.72 8.31 8.74
CA LYS A 246 -27.96 8.86 8.17
C LYS A 246 -27.72 9.22 6.69
N VAL A 247 -28.50 8.64 5.77
CA VAL A 247 -28.30 8.81 4.31
C VAL A 247 -28.25 10.28 3.88
N GLY A 248 -29.08 11.14 4.50
CA GLY A 248 -29.07 12.59 4.23
C GLY A 248 -27.71 13.23 4.47
N PHE A 249 -26.99 12.87 5.54
CA PHE A 249 -25.66 13.38 5.83
C PHE A 249 -24.63 12.93 4.78
N VAL A 250 -24.63 11.65 4.41
CA VAL A 250 -23.74 11.11 3.36
C VAL A 250 -23.98 11.82 2.02
N VAL A 251 -25.24 12.07 1.66
CA VAL A 251 -25.62 12.82 0.46
C VAL A 251 -25.18 14.29 0.55
N SER A 252 -25.36 14.96 1.68
CA SER A 252 -24.88 16.33 1.89
C SER A 252 -23.35 16.46 1.79
N SER A 253 -22.59 15.53 2.38
CA SER A 253 -21.12 15.50 2.26
C SER A 253 -20.68 15.26 0.81
N LEU A 254 -21.38 14.42 0.05
CA LEU A 254 -21.12 14.20 -1.38
C LEU A 254 -21.44 15.45 -2.22
N MET A 255 -22.58 16.10 -1.94
CA MET A 255 -23.08 17.28 -2.67
C MET A 255 -22.20 18.54 -2.53
N ARG A 256 -21.32 18.56 -1.54
CA ARG A 256 -20.32 19.61 -1.31
C ARG A 256 -19.32 19.70 -2.47
N ASP A 257 -18.85 18.56 -2.96
CA ASP A 257 -17.76 18.44 -3.95
C ASP A 257 -18.25 17.99 -5.34
N VAL A 258 -19.32 17.19 -5.39
CA VAL A 258 -19.94 16.66 -6.61
C VAL A 258 -21.35 17.22 -6.75
N ARG A 259 -21.69 17.81 -7.89
CA ARG A 259 -23.03 18.36 -8.18
C ARG A 259 -23.77 17.67 -9.34
N ASP A 260 -23.23 16.56 -9.84
CA ASP A 260 -23.91 15.73 -10.84
C ASP A 260 -25.10 14.99 -10.20
N LYS A 261 -26.32 15.41 -10.56
CA LYS A 261 -27.57 14.85 -10.00
C LYS A 261 -27.68 13.34 -10.24
N LYS A 262 -27.30 12.82 -11.41
CA LYS A 262 -27.47 11.40 -11.74
C LYS A 262 -26.55 10.53 -10.89
N VAL A 263 -25.30 10.95 -10.69
CA VAL A 263 -24.38 10.28 -9.77
C VAL A 263 -24.89 10.32 -8.33
N ILE A 264 -25.41 11.46 -7.87
CA ILE A 264 -25.96 11.62 -6.51
C ILE A 264 -27.19 10.71 -6.30
N ASP A 265 -28.20 10.75 -7.18
CA ASP A 265 -29.42 9.96 -7.02
C ASP A 265 -29.16 8.45 -7.20
N LEU A 266 -28.17 8.04 -8.01
CA LEU A 266 -27.73 6.64 -8.14
C LEU A 266 -27.05 6.10 -6.85
N ILE A 267 -26.27 6.92 -6.15
CA ILE A 267 -25.66 6.56 -4.85
C ILE A 267 -26.70 6.60 -3.73
N LYS A 268 -27.57 7.61 -3.71
CA LYS A 268 -28.68 7.75 -2.77
C LYS A 268 -29.65 6.57 -2.86
N SER A 269 -30.00 6.11 -4.06
CA SER A 269 -30.81 4.90 -4.23
C SER A 269 -30.09 3.64 -3.72
N ALA A 270 -28.78 3.50 -3.94
CA ALA A 270 -27.97 2.40 -3.41
C ALA A 270 -27.93 2.33 -1.87
N LEU A 271 -27.97 3.49 -1.21
CA LEU A 271 -28.02 3.62 0.25
C LEU A 271 -29.44 3.44 0.84
N VAL A 272 -30.49 3.79 0.10
CA VAL A 272 -31.90 3.68 0.55
C VAL A 272 -32.50 2.29 0.27
N THR A 273 -32.04 1.59 -0.77
CA THR A 273 -32.58 0.28 -1.15
C THR A 273 -32.28 -0.74 -0.06
N PRO A 274 -33.29 -1.44 0.51
CA PRO A 274 -33.09 -2.35 1.63
C PRO A 274 -32.20 -3.54 1.23
N VAL A 275 -31.40 -4.00 2.19
CA VAL A 275 -30.55 -5.20 2.05
C VAL A 275 -31.24 -6.36 2.77
N VAL A 276 -31.35 -7.51 2.10
CA VAL A 276 -31.90 -8.74 2.68
C VAL A 276 -30.90 -9.32 3.70
N THR A 277 -30.93 -8.78 4.91
CA THR A 277 -30.22 -9.30 6.08
C THR A 277 -31.13 -10.25 6.86
N THR A 278 -30.66 -11.46 7.14
CA THR A 278 -31.33 -12.35 8.09
C THR A 278 -31.08 -11.82 9.50
N THR A 279 -32.04 -11.04 10.00
CA THR A 279 -32.04 -10.56 11.38
C THR A 279 -31.90 -11.74 12.35
N LYS A 280 -30.74 -11.83 13.01
CA LYS A 280 -30.60 -12.62 14.23
C LYS A 280 -31.45 -11.93 15.29
N VAL A 281 -32.69 -12.39 15.44
CA VAL A 281 -33.56 -11.96 16.54
C VAL A 281 -32.84 -12.29 17.86
N ASP A 282 -32.80 -11.33 18.78
CA ASP A 282 -32.22 -11.51 20.10
C ASP A 282 -32.90 -12.67 20.83
N GLY A 283 -32.13 -13.73 21.05
CA GLY A 283 -32.61 -14.99 21.59
C GLY A 283 -31.44 -15.74 22.23
N GLU A 284 -31.53 -15.92 23.55
CA GLU A 284 -30.49 -16.45 24.44
C GLU A 284 -29.63 -17.57 23.82
N GLU A 285 -28.29 -17.46 23.91
CA GLU A 285 -27.38 -18.58 23.62
C GLU A 285 -27.46 -19.69 24.69
N LYS A 286 -28.61 -20.39 24.74
CA LYS A 286 -28.78 -21.62 25.53
C LYS A 286 -27.90 -22.72 24.92
N LYS A 287 -26.66 -22.81 25.41
CA LYS A 287 -25.59 -23.77 25.05
C LYS A 287 -26.00 -25.24 25.23
N LYS A 288 -26.89 -25.75 24.36
CA LYS A 288 -27.20 -27.17 24.25
C LYS A 288 -26.03 -27.90 23.60
N THR A 289 -25.24 -28.60 24.41
CA THR A 289 -24.11 -29.46 24.05
C THR A 289 -24.53 -30.68 23.22
N LYS A 290 -24.96 -30.44 21.97
CA LYS A 290 -25.25 -31.50 21.00
C LYS A 290 -23.98 -32.34 20.77
N LYS A 291 -24.01 -33.61 21.18
CA LYS A 291 -22.96 -34.60 20.86
C LYS A 291 -22.70 -34.55 19.34
N ARG A 292 -21.42 -34.47 18.94
CA ARG A 292 -21.02 -34.44 17.52
C ARG A 292 -21.45 -35.72 16.80
N LYS A 293 -22.61 -35.72 16.14
CA LYS A 293 -22.90 -36.70 15.07
C LYS A 293 -21.84 -36.52 13.98
N TYR A 294 -21.33 -37.64 13.48
CA TYR A 294 -20.35 -37.67 12.39
C TYR A 294 -20.98 -37.04 11.13
N GLN A 295 -20.54 -35.82 10.77
CA GLN A 295 -20.95 -35.19 9.53
C GLN A 295 -20.29 -35.95 8.38
N LYS A 296 -21.12 -36.69 7.61
CA LYS A 296 -20.72 -37.33 6.36
C LYS A 296 -20.14 -36.23 5.45
N LYS A 297 -18.97 -36.45 4.86
CA LYS A 297 -18.24 -35.43 4.09
C LYS A 297 -19.16 -34.81 3.04
N ARG A 298 -19.35 -33.49 3.08
CA ARG A 298 -19.75 -32.73 1.90
C ARG A 298 -18.47 -32.52 1.09
N VAL A 299 -18.33 -33.28 0.01
CA VAL A 299 -17.39 -32.90 -1.06
C VAL A 299 -17.99 -31.62 -1.64
N LEU A 300 -17.22 -30.54 -1.69
CA LEU A 300 -17.64 -29.35 -2.44
C LEU A 300 -17.74 -29.77 -3.90
N ALA A 301 -18.86 -29.45 -4.56
CA ALA A 301 -18.89 -29.51 -6.01
C ALA A 301 -17.89 -28.48 -6.57
N ASP A 302 -17.39 -28.67 -7.80
CA ASP A 302 -16.41 -27.75 -8.39
C ASP A 302 -16.94 -26.32 -8.58
N ASP A 303 -18.28 -26.15 -8.61
CA ASP A 303 -18.98 -24.87 -8.62
C ASP A 303 -19.24 -24.28 -7.21
N GLU A 304 -19.02 -25.01 -6.10
CA GLU A 304 -19.08 -24.40 -4.76
C GLU A 304 -17.79 -23.61 -4.46
N PRO A 305 -17.89 -22.35 -3.98
CA PRO A 305 -16.71 -21.52 -3.77
C PRO A 305 -15.78 -22.15 -2.73
N LYS A 306 -14.54 -22.42 -3.14
CA LYS A 306 -13.48 -22.92 -2.25
C LYS A 306 -13.35 -21.96 -1.06
N PRO A 307 -13.42 -22.46 0.19
CA PRO A 307 -13.39 -21.59 1.37
C PRO A 307 -12.07 -20.83 1.46
N ASP A 308 -12.10 -19.63 2.07
CA ASP A 308 -10.92 -18.81 2.32
C ASP A 308 -9.77 -19.68 2.89
N PRO A 309 -8.55 -19.59 2.34
CA PRO A 309 -7.46 -20.47 2.75
C PRO A 309 -7.16 -20.28 4.24
N TYR A 310 -6.96 -21.36 4.98
CA TYR A 310 -6.94 -21.32 6.44
C TYR A 310 -5.88 -20.37 7.04
N TRP A 311 -4.77 -20.13 6.33
CA TRP A 311 -3.79 -19.11 6.73
C TRP A 311 -4.38 -17.69 6.81
N LEU A 312 -5.33 -17.36 5.92
CA LEU A 312 -5.95 -16.05 5.78
C LEU A 312 -7.01 -15.83 6.86
N GLU A 313 -7.84 -16.85 7.12
CA GLU A 313 -8.77 -16.86 8.26
C GLU A 313 -8.00 -16.72 9.59
N THR A 314 -6.91 -17.47 9.74
CA THR A 314 -6.03 -17.39 10.92
C THR A 314 -5.36 -16.02 11.04
N PHE A 315 -5.00 -15.38 9.93
CA PHE A 315 -4.44 -14.02 9.93
C PHE A 315 -5.49 -12.95 10.29
N PHE A 316 -6.68 -12.96 9.70
CA PHE A 316 -7.71 -11.96 10.05
C PHE A 316 -8.27 -12.13 11.47
N GLY A 317 -8.23 -13.34 12.04
CA GLY A 317 -8.50 -13.56 13.47
C GLY A 317 -7.31 -13.28 14.41
N PHE A 318 -6.14 -12.94 13.86
CA PHE A 318 -4.94 -12.50 14.61
C PHE A 318 -4.71 -10.99 14.53
N ALA A 319 -5.01 -10.39 13.37
CA ALA A 319 -4.84 -8.98 13.05
C ALA A 319 -5.67 -8.04 13.96
N PRO A 320 -5.34 -6.74 14.01
CA PRO A 320 -6.04 -5.81 14.88
C PRO A 320 -7.51 -5.66 14.50
N GLU A 321 -8.35 -5.45 15.49
CA GLU A 321 -9.78 -5.14 15.31
C GLU A 321 -9.92 -3.82 14.52
N GLU A 322 -8.99 -2.87 14.71
CA GLU A 322 -8.89 -1.62 13.95
C GLU A 322 -8.57 -1.80 12.46
N ALA A 323 -7.96 -2.92 12.10
CA ALA A 323 -7.61 -3.27 10.72
C ALA A 323 -8.70 -4.10 10.06
N ASN A 324 -9.37 -4.98 10.81
CA ASN A 324 -10.32 -5.95 10.26
C ASN A 324 -11.64 -5.30 9.78
N LYS A 325 -12.11 -4.23 10.43
CA LYS A 325 -13.40 -3.60 10.12
C LYS A 325 -13.38 -2.90 8.75
N SER A 326 -14.38 -3.19 7.92
CA SER A 326 -14.55 -2.63 6.58
C SER A 326 -16.01 -2.23 6.39
N PRO A 327 -16.34 -0.97 6.05
CA PRO A 327 -17.71 -0.49 6.01
C PRO A 327 -18.52 -1.15 4.88
N GLN A 328 -19.82 -1.35 5.12
CA GLN A 328 -20.77 -1.95 4.17
C GLN A 328 -22.14 -1.26 4.31
N TRP A 329 -22.32 -0.13 3.63
CA TRP A 329 -23.54 0.67 3.69
C TRP A 329 -24.50 0.32 2.54
N GLY A 330 -25.68 -0.21 2.85
CA GLY A 330 -26.68 -0.58 1.83
C GLY A 330 -26.10 -1.52 0.76
N HIS A 331 -26.33 -1.20 -0.50
CA HIS A 331 -25.72 -1.93 -1.62
C HIS A 331 -24.34 -1.40 -2.04
N CYS A 332 -23.86 -0.30 -1.44
CA CYS A 332 -22.60 0.39 -1.76
C CYS A 332 -21.33 -0.35 -1.27
N GLY A 333 -21.27 -1.68 -1.21
CA GLY A 333 -20.16 -2.44 -0.59
C GLY A 333 -18.74 -2.08 -1.08
N ILE A 334 -18.56 -1.74 -2.35
CA ILE A 334 -17.29 -1.27 -2.93
C ILE A 334 -17.05 0.24 -2.69
N LEU A 335 -18.12 1.05 -2.69
CA LEU A 335 -18.07 2.51 -2.53
C LEU A 335 -18.00 2.97 -1.07
N SER A 336 -18.52 2.18 -0.13
CA SER A 336 -18.61 2.51 1.30
C SER A 336 -17.27 2.99 1.92
N PRO A 337 -16.11 2.40 1.59
CA PRO A 337 -14.83 2.87 2.12
C PRO A 337 -14.44 4.28 1.64
N LEU A 338 -14.80 4.64 0.41
CA LEU A 338 -14.64 6.01 -0.11
C LEU A 338 -15.64 6.95 0.55
N LEU A 339 -16.93 6.59 0.59
CA LEU A 339 -17.99 7.42 1.18
C LEU A 339 -17.75 7.70 2.68
N VAL A 340 -17.21 6.73 3.43
CA VAL A 340 -16.70 6.94 4.81
C VAL A 340 -15.67 8.07 4.86
N ASN A 341 -14.70 8.07 3.95
CA ASN A 341 -13.68 9.10 3.92
C ASN A 341 -14.25 10.47 3.50
N VAL A 342 -15.17 10.54 2.52
CA VAL A 342 -15.88 11.79 2.15
C VAL A 342 -16.59 12.43 3.35
N CYS A 343 -17.13 11.61 4.26
CA CYS A 343 -17.82 12.09 5.46
C CYS A 343 -16.87 12.44 6.61
N LEU A 344 -15.78 11.68 6.80
CA LEU A 344 -14.76 11.93 7.85
C LEU A 344 -13.74 13.02 7.45
N ASP A 345 -13.73 13.43 6.19
CA ASP A 345 -12.92 14.54 5.66
C ASP A 345 -13.30 15.92 6.26
N GLU A 346 -14.50 16.08 6.85
CA GLU A 346 -14.80 17.26 7.67
C GLU A 346 -14.08 17.25 9.02
N LEU A 347 -13.97 16.08 9.67
CA LEU A 347 -13.15 15.90 10.87
C LEU A 347 -11.67 16.11 10.55
N ASP A 348 -11.19 15.59 9.42
CA ASP A 348 -9.79 15.76 9.02
C ASP A 348 -9.44 17.26 8.84
N ARG A 349 -10.27 18.04 8.14
CA ARG A 349 -10.05 19.50 8.00
C ARG A 349 -10.18 20.26 9.32
N TYR A 350 -11.13 19.90 10.18
CA TYR A 350 -11.26 20.47 11.52
C TYR A 350 -10.00 20.23 12.36
N MET A 351 -9.46 19.01 12.32
CA MET A 351 -8.23 18.66 13.02
C MET A 351 -6.99 19.34 12.41
N GLU A 352 -6.92 19.52 11.09
CA GLU A 352 -5.84 20.28 10.45
C GLU A 352 -5.85 21.76 10.81
N ALA A 353 -7.03 22.39 10.90
CA ALA A 353 -7.16 23.76 11.44
C ALA A 353 -6.69 23.82 12.90
N LYS A 354 -7.20 22.93 13.76
CA LYS A 354 -6.81 22.85 15.18
C LYS A 354 -5.31 22.57 15.39
N VAL A 355 -4.65 21.82 14.50
CA VAL A 355 -3.19 21.63 14.52
C VAL A 355 -2.44 22.95 14.31
N LYS A 356 -2.92 23.81 13.40
CA LYS A 356 -2.35 25.15 13.16
C LYS A 356 -2.64 26.09 14.33
N ASP A 357 -3.89 26.16 14.79
CA ASP A 357 -4.32 27.05 15.90
C ASP A 357 -3.62 26.74 17.23
N PHE A 358 -3.25 25.47 17.45
CA PHE A 358 -2.57 25.02 18.65
C PHE A 358 -1.04 25.29 18.63
N TYR A 359 -0.45 25.55 17.47
CA TYR A 359 0.99 25.79 17.36
C TYR A 359 1.37 27.13 17.99
N ARG A 360 2.25 27.09 19.00
CA ARG A 360 2.79 28.30 19.66
C ARG A 360 4.29 28.09 19.89
N PRO A 361 5.17 28.69 19.08
CA PRO A 361 6.61 28.54 19.23
C PRO A 361 7.11 29.19 20.52
N SER A 362 8.18 28.64 21.10
CA SER A 362 8.85 29.19 22.26
C SER A 362 10.32 29.45 21.96
N LYS A 363 10.81 30.64 22.32
CA LYS A 363 12.18 31.12 22.01
C LYS A 363 13.29 30.20 22.56
N SER A 364 12.98 29.36 23.55
CA SER A 364 13.86 28.36 24.16
C SER A 364 13.99 27.05 23.38
N ASP A 365 13.04 26.73 22.49
CA ASP A 365 12.83 25.39 21.92
C ASP A 365 13.30 25.36 20.45
N VAL A 366 14.58 25.74 20.25
CA VAL A 366 15.23 26.08 18.96
C VAL A 366 14.95 25.07 17.82
N ILE A 367 14.80 23.79 18.17
CA ILE A 367 14.53 22.67 17.26
C ILE A 367 13.18 22.81 16.53
N TRP A 368 12.20 23.53 17.10
CA TRP A 368 10.80 23.57 16.64
C TRP A 368 10.27 24.97 16.35
N ASN A 369 11.16 25.92 16.01
CA ASN A 369 10.78 27.32 15.72
C ASN A 369 10.15 27.53 14.33
N SER A 370 10.34 26.61 13.38
CA SER A 370 9.67 26.67 12.07
C SER A 370 8.28 26.03 12.15
N PRO A 371 7.20 26.70 11.67
CA PRO A 371 5.85 26.12 11.64
C PRO A 371 5.73 24.98 10.63
N GLU A 372 6.53 25.03 9.56
CA GLU A 372 6.67 24.00 8.54
C GLU A 372 8.10 23.40 8.59
N GLY A 373 8.25 22.15 8.14
CA GLY A 373 9.44 21.33 8.37
C GLY A 373 10.67 21.67 7.52
N GLU A 374 10.89 22.95 7.20
CA GLU A 374 11.89 23.40 6.21
C GLU A 374 13.20 23.90 6.84
N GLY A 375 13.34 23.80 8.16
CA GLY A 375 14.58 24.09 8.89
C GLY A 375 15.66 23.01 8.71
N ASN A 376 16.30 22.95 7.55
CA ASN A 376 17.43 22.06 7.22
C ASN A 376 17.21 20.57 7.59
N ASP A 377 16.23 19.92 6.94
CA ASP A 377 15.87 18.49 7.09
C ASP A 377 16.97 17.49 6.61
N GLN A 378 18.23 17.93 6.48
CA GLN A 378 19.43 17.10 6.28
C GLN A 378 20.13 16.73 7.61
N GLY A 379 19.55 17.12 8.76
CA GLY A 379 19.93 16.60 10.06
C GLY A 379 19.85 15.06 10.10
N ASN A 380 20.91 14.41 10.60
CA ASN A 380 21.07 12.96 10.49
C ASN A 380 20.05 12.19 11.35
N THR A 381 18.94 11.78 10.72
CA THR A 381 17.79 11.06 11.32
C THR A 381 18.09 9.69 11.95
N SER A 382 19.36 9.26 11.96
CA SER A 382 19.82 8.10 12.76
C SER A 382 20.05 8.42 14.24
N TRP A 383 20.12 9.70 14.62
CA TRP A 383 20.36 10.12 16.01
C TRP A 383 19.06 10.51 16.75
N PRO A 384 18.97 10.28 18.07
CA PRO A 384 17.86 10.79 18.87
C PRO A 384 17.83 12.31 18.87
N GLU A 385 16.71 12.91 18.46
CA GLU A 385 16.43 14.31 18.72
C GLU A 385 16.45 14.57 20.24
N PHE A 386 17.37 15.41 20.69
CA PHE A 386 17.53 15.75 22.11
C PHE A 386 16.46 16.75 22.56
N VAL A 387 15.21 16.27 22.67
CA VAL A 387 14.07 17.05 23.15
C VAL A 387 14.18 17.27 24.66
N PRO A 388 14.41 18.51 25.16
CA PRO A 388 14.59 18.76 26.58
C PRO A 388 13.32 18.40 27.37
N THR A 389 13.45 17.52 28.36
CA THR A 389 12.29 17.01 29.12
C THR A 389 11.79 18.00 30.16
N SER A 390 12.65 18.91 30.63
CA SER A 390 12.35 19.91 31.66
C SER A 390 12.35 21.33 31.07
N GLY A 391 11.72 22.29 31.76
CA GLY A 391 11.61 23.71 31.35
C GLY A 391 10.15 24.19 31.30
N PRO A 392 9.85 25.43 31.76
CA PRO A 392 8.47 25.96 31.78
C PRO A 392 7.98 26.35 30.38
N ASP A 393 8.81 27.04 29.62
CA ASP A 393 8.49 27.54 28.28
C ASP A 393 8.92 26.52 27.22
N LYS A 394 7.94 25.96 26.51
CA LYS A 394 8.11 24.99 25.43
C LYS A 394 7.10 25.23 24.32
N THR A 395 7.53 24.98 23.09
CA THR A 395 6.68 25.08 21.91
C THR A 395 5.45 24.18 22.07
N ARG A 396 4.25 24.76 22.00
CA ARG A 396 3.01 23.98 21.90
C ARG A 396 2.90 23.48 20.46
N LYS A 397 2.61 22.19 20.31
CA LYS A 397 2.48 21.51 19.03
C LYS A 397 1.54 20.32 19.16
N MET A 398 0.85 20.00 18.07
CA MET A 398 -0.02 18.84 17.95
C MET A 398 0.22 18.14 16.60
N ASP A 399 0.09 16.82 16.57
CA ASP A 399 -0.08 16.06 15.32
C ASP A 399 -1.34 15.19 15.41
N TYR A 400 -1.93 14.94 14.24
CA TYR A 400 -3.13 14.14 14.04
C TYR A 400 -2.87 13.08 12.97
N VAL A 401 -3.36 11.85 13.16
CA VAL A 401 -3.41 10.80 12.14
C VAL A 401 -4.71 10.00 12.26
N ARG A 402 -5.36 9.71 11.12
CA ARG A 402 -6.56 8.86 11.02
C ARG A 402 -6.32 7.59 10.23
N TYR A 403 -6.77 6.46 10.79
CA TYR A 403 -6.89 5.17 10.10
C TYR A 403 -8.33 4.65 10.24
N GLY A 404 -9.18 4.99 9.25
CA GLY A 404 -10.56 4.55 9.18
C GLY A 404 -11.40 5.35 10.17
N GLY A 405 -12.05 4.66 11.11
CA GLY A 405 -12.70 5.27 12.27
C GLY A 405 -11.73 5.56 13.43
N HIS A 406 -10.50 5.04 13.42
CA HIS A 406 -9.57 5.24 14.53
C HIS A 406 -8.70 6.46 14.32
N ILE A 407 -8.57 7.28 15.36
CA ILE A 407 -7.75 8.49 15.37
C ILE A 407 -6.70 8.42 16.48
N LEU A 408 -5.55 9.02 16.20
CA LEU A 408 -4.49 9.24 17.18
C LEU A 408 -4.05 10.70 17.11
N ILE A 409 -4.10 11.38 18.25
CA ILE A 409 -3.64 12.75 18.42
C ILE A 409 -2.47 12.75 19.41
N GLY A 410 -1.35 13.38 19.05
CA GLY A 410 -0.22 13.61 19.94
C GLY A 410 -0.16 15.08 20.35
N VAL A 411 -0.03 15.37 21.64
CA VAL A 411 -0.06 16.73 22.21
C VAL A 411 1.23 17.04 22.99
N ARG A 412 1.85 18.19 22.67
CA ARG A 412 3.02 18.74 23.37
C ARG A 412 2.55 19.90 24.25
N GLY A 413 2.20 19.59 25.49
CA GLY A 413 1.68 20.52 26.49
C GLY A 413 1.38 19.80 27.82
N PRO A 414 0.83 20.49 28.83
CA PRO A 414 0.23 19.86 30.01
C PRO A 414 -1.00 19.00 29.66
N ARG A 415 -1.46 18.18 30.61
CA ARG A 415 -2.67 17.34 30.45
C ARG A 415 -3.95 18.17 30.21
N ALA A 416 -3.98 19.42 30.68
CA ALA A 416 -5.11 20.33 30.52
C ALA A 416 -5.42 20.59 29.03
N ASP A 417 -4.41 20.92 28.23
CA ASP A 417 -4.52 21.17 26.79
C ASP A 417 -5.20 19.99 26.06
N ALA A 418 -4.79 18.75 26.37
CA ALA A 418 -5.39 17.54 25.82
C ALA A 418 -6.82 17.26 26.33
N ALA A 419 -7.16 17.71 27.54
CA ALA A 419 -8.52 17.59 28.10
C ALA A 419 -9.50 18.59 27.47
N THR A 420 -9.06 19.83 27.21
CA THR A 420 -9.81 20.85 26.46
C THR A 420 -10.08 20.36 25.05
N LEU A 421 -9.04 19.93 24.32
CA LEU A 421 -9.17 19.37 22.98
C LEU A 421 -10.15 18.19 22.94
N ARG A 422 -10.11 17.28 23.93
CA ARG A 422 -11.06 16.18 24.01
C ARG A 422 -12.51 16.67 24.14
N LYS A 423 -12.78 17.69 24.95
CA LYS A 423 -14.12 18.26 25.08
C LYS A 423 -14.60 18.85 23.75
N GLU A 424 -13.77 19.64 23.09
CA GLU A 424 -14.08 20.24 21.78
C GLU A 424 -14.35 19.16 20.71
N LEU A 425 -13.59 18.06 20.73
CA LEU A 425 -13.77 16.93 19.82
C LEU A 425 -15.07 16.15 20.08
N ILE A 426 -15.46 15.94 21.34
CA ILE A 426 -16.75 15.32 21.69
C ILE A 426 -17.89 16.19 21.17
N GLU A 427 -17.82 17.50 21.41
CA GLU A 427 -18.83 18.47 20.98
C GLU A 427 -18.94 18.52 19.44
N PHE A 428 -17.82 18.58 18.72
CA PHE A 428 -17.79 18.52 17.26
C PHE A 428 -18.41 17.22 16.72
N VAL A 429 -18.10 16.06 17.32
CA VAL A 429 -18.60 14.77 16.84
C VAL A 429 -20.10 14.58 17.11
N ASP A 430 -20.63 15.04 18.24
CA ASP A 430 -22.08 15.01 18.50
C ASP A 430 -22.82 15.98 17.54
N GLN A 431 -22.31 17.20 17.35
CA GLN A 431 -22.91 18.19 16.44
C GLN A 431 -22.89 17.76 14.96
N LYS A 432 -21.80 17.13 14.49
CA LYS A 432 -21.62 16.76 13.07
C LYS A 432 -22.11 15.36 12.73
N TYR A 433 -21.72 14.36 13.51
CA TYR A 433 -22.00 12.95 13.22
C TYR A 433 -23.18 12.40 14.01
N MET A 434 -23.77 13.19 14.93
CA MET A 434 -24.88 12.78 15.81
C MET A 434 -24.51 11.54 16.65
N LEU A 435 -23.23 11.48 17.04
CA LEU A 435 -22.60 10.38 17.75
C LEU A 435 -22.09 10.88 19.11
N ARG A 436 -22.78 10.49 20.18
CA ARG A 436 -22.33 10.75 21.55
C ARG A 436 -21.09 9.92 21.86
N LEU A 437 -20.03 10.58 22.31
CA LEU A 437 -18.77 9.96 22.75
C LEU A 437 -18.53 10.24 24.23
N ASP A 438 -18.21 9.20 24.98
CA ASP A 438 -17.82 9.32 26.38
C ASP A 438 -16.31 9.50 26.54
N ASN A 439 -15.89 9.90 27.75
CA ASN A 439 -14.48 10.01 28.13
C ASN A 439 -13.68 8.71 27.97
N GLU A 440 -14.36 7.55 27.94
CA GLU A 440 -13.78 6.22 27.72
C GLU A 440 -13.60 5.87 26.22
N ASN A 441 -14.34 6.52 25.30
CA ASN A 441 -14.09 6.42 23.86
C ASN A 441 -12.88 7.26 23.43
N LEU A 442 -12.53 8.26 24.24
CA LEU A 442 -11.40 9.19 24.04
C LEU A 442 -10.45 9.20 25.24
N PRO A 443 -9.76 8.09 25.57
CA PRO A 443 -8.81 8.04 26.67
C PRO A 443 -7.59 8.94 26.41
N ILE A 444 -7.22 9.73 27.43
CA ILE A 444 -6.02 10.58 27.43
C ILE A 444 -4.91 9.86 28.18
N GLU A 445 -3.97 9.28 27.45
CA GLU A 445 -2.83 8.51 27.98
C GLU A 445 -1.53 9.32 27.97
N HIS A 446 -0.58 8.91 28.81
CA HIS A 446 0.80 9.43 28.80
C HIS A 446 1.73 8.38 28.21
N ILE A 447 2.71 8.81 27.41
CA ILE A 447 3.63 7.94 26.66
C ILE A 447 4.44 6.94 27.52
N THR A 448 4.56 7.16 28.83
CA THR A 448 5.18 6.20 29.76
C THR A 448 4.32 4.98 30.08
N LYS A 449 3.00 5.01 29.85
CA LYS A 449 2.11 3.84 29.99
C LYS A 449 2.20 2.87 28.80
N GLY A 450 2.55 3.39 27.61
CA GLY A 450 2.54 2.68 26.34
C GLY A 450 1.16 2.71 25.66
N ILE A 451 1.00 3.54 24.63
CA ILE A 451 -0.29 3.74 23.94
C ILE A 451 -0.48 2.69 22.85
N MET A 452 -1.64 2.01 22.81
CA MET A 452 -1.91 0.95 21.82
C MET A 452 -2.67 1.47 20.59
N PHE A 453 -2.07 1.37 19.40
CA PHE A 453 -2.66 1.77 18.12
C PHE A 453 -2.24 0.79 17.00
N LEU A 454 -3.19 0.23 16.26
CA LEU A 454 -2.96 -0.73 15.16
C LEU A 454 -2.13 -1.97 15.59
N ASP A 455 -2.49 -2.58 16.73
CA ASP A 455 -1.74 -3.62 17.48
C ASP A 455 -0.28 -3.27 17.90
N HIS A 456 0.19 -2.06 17.63
CA HIS A 456 1.50 -1.57 18.06
C HIS A 456 1.37 -0.72 19.34
N VAL A 457 2.39 -0.77 20.20
CA VAL A 457 2.49 0.00 21.43
C VAL A 457 3.58 1.05 21.28
N LEU A 458 3.17 2.31 21.40
CA LEU A 458 3.99 3.50 21.32
C LEU A 458 4.53 3.85 22.71
N CYS A 459 5.84 3.76 22.90
CA CYS A 459 6.51 3.94 24.19
C CYS A 459 7.69 4.92 24.08
N ARG A 460 7.93 5.71 25.12
CA ARG A 460 9.15 6.53 25.22
C ARG A 460 10.32 5.68 25.70
N ARG A 461 11.38 5.57 24.90
CA ARG A 461 12.63 4.87 25.26
C ARG A 461 13.72 5.88 25.58
N VAL A 462 14.20 5.87 26.82
CA VAL A 462 15.39 6.63 27.21
C VAL A 462 16.63 5.94 26.65
N VAL A 463 17.58 6.73 26.16
CA VAL A 463 18.89 6.31 25.64
C VAL A 463 19.94 7.22 26.27
N TYR A 464 21.11 6.67 26.58
CA TYR A 464 22.24 7.41 27.17
C TYR A 464 23.40 7.52 26.16
N PRO A 465 23.25 8.32 25.08
CA PRO A 465 24.32 8.54 24.12
C PRO A 465 25.51 9.25 24.77
N THR A 466 26.73 8.87 24.36
CA THR A 466 27.93 9.67 24.64
C THR A 466 28.04 10.73 23.57
N LEU A 467 27.70 11.96 23.91
CA LEU A 467 27.98 13.13 23.09
C LEU A 467 29.48 13.40 23.08
N ARG A 468 30.00 13.88 21.95
CA ARG A 468 31.38 14.36 21.81
C ARG A 468 31.33 15.70 21.10
N TYR A 469 31.92 16.73 21.69
CA TYR A 469 32.00 18.06 21.10
C TYR A 469 33.36 18.68 21.36
N THR A 470 33.83 19.50 20.42
CA THR A 470 35.08 20.26 20.57
C THR A 470 34.78 21.53 21.34
N ALA A 471 35.40 21.71 22.50
CA ALA A 471 35.31 22.96 23.25
C ALA A 471 36.13 24.08 22.57
N THR A 472 35.82 25.34 22.90
CA THR A 472 36.69 26.48 22.61
C THR A 472 38.08 26.21 23.20
N GLY A 473 39.10 26.11 22.34
CA GLY A 473 40.43 25.58 22.69
C GLY A 473 40.72 24.15 22.22
N GLY A 474 39.93 23.58 21.31
CA GLY A 474 40.26 22.33 20.58
C GLY A 474 40.09 21.02 21.36
N LYS A 475 39.88 21.08 22.68
CA LYS A 475 39.71 19.91 23.53
C LYS A 475 38.37 19.20 23.26
N ILE A 476 38.43 17.94 22.82
CA ILE A 476 37.24 17.10 22.67
C ILE A 476 36.73 16.70 24.06
N ILE A 477 35.55 17.20 24.42
CA ILE A 477 34.82 16.82 25.63
C ILE A 477 33.83 15.71 25.27
N SER A 478 33.75 14.67 26.11
CA SER A 478 32.76 13.60 25.97
C SER A 478 31.83 13.55 27.17
N GLU A 479 30.54 13.72 26.94
CA GLU A 479 29.51 13.82 27.98
C GLU A 479 28.41 12.77 27.78
N LYS A 480 27.82 12.26 28.86
CA LYS A 480 26.70 11.31 28.79
C LYS A 480 25.37 12.07 28.74
N GLY A 481 24.93 12.41 27.53
CA GLY A 481 23.61 12.99 27.31
C GLY A 481 22.47 12.01 27.62
N VAL A 482 21.27 12.55 27.85
CA VAL A 482 20.03 11.76 28.00
C VAL A 482 19.12 12.05 26.81
N GLY A 483 19.15 11.19 25.80
CA GLY A 483 18.26 11.26 24.64
C GLY A 483 16.98 10.45 24.89
N THR A 484 15.88 10.78 24.21
CA THR A 484 14.66 9.96 24.26
C THR A 484 14.05 9.75 22.88
N LEU A 485 13.88 8.48 22.52
CA LEU A 485 13.27 8.05 21.27
C LEU A 485 11.82 7.63 21.45
N LEU A 486 11.02 7.77 20.38
CA LEU A 486 9.78 7.02 20.22
C LEU A 486 10.11 5.59 19.79
N SER A 487 9.80 4.62 20.65
CA SER A 487 9.90 3.20 20.39
C SER A 487 8.53 2.66 20.00
N VAL A 488 8.46 1.93 18.89
CA VAL A 488 7.24 1.30 18.39
C VAL A 488 7.42 -0.20 18.50
N THR A 489 6.61 -0.84 19.34
CA THR A 489 6.76 -2.27 19.69
C THR A 489 5.46 -3.02 19.44
N ALA A 490 5.49 -4.34 19.37
CA ALA A 490 4.28 -5.17 19.33
C ALA A 490 4.05 -5.85 20.70
N SER A 491 2.79 -5.90 21.14
CA SER A 491 2.44 -6.39 22.48
C SER A 491 2.36 -7.91 22.54
N LEU A 492 3.35 -8.55 23.19
CA LEU A 492 3.33 -10.00 23.41
C LEU A 492 2.06 -10.48 24.16
N LYS A 493 1.53 -9.67 25.09
CA LYS A 493 0.28 -9.94 25.80
C LYS A 493 -0.91 -10.01 24.83
N GLN A 494 -0.97 -9.09 23.87
CA GLN A 494 -1.98 -9.08 22.81
C GLN A 494 -1.82 -10.29 21.87
N CYS A 495 -0.60 -10.61 21.41
CA CYS A 495 -0.36 -11.79 20.57
C CYS A 495 -0.83 -13.10 21.26
N ILE A 496 -0.60 -13.24 22.58
CA ILE A 496 -1.11 -14.36 23.37
C ILE A 496 -2.65 -14.37 23.41
N LYS A 497 -3.31 -13.22 23.63
CA LYS A 497 -4.78 -13.07 23.61
C LYS A 497 -5.37 -13.48 22.25
N GLN A 498 -4.77 -13.03 21.14
CA GLN A 498 -5.22 -13.36 19.78
C GLN A 498 -5.04 -14.86 19.45
N PHE A 499 -3.88 -15.45 19.75
CA PHE A 499 -3.69 -16.91 19.61
C PHE A 499 -4.62 -17.74 20.49
N ARG A 500 -5.09 -17.21 21.63
CA ARG A 500 -6.11 -17.85 22.46
C ARG A 500 -7.49 -17.81 21.82
N LYS A 501 -7.93 -16.66 21.25
CA LYS A 501 -9.16 -16.59 20.44
C LYS A 501 -9.14 -17.64 19.31
N LEU A 502 -7.99 -17.79 18.66
CA LEU A 502 -7.75 -18.76 17.59
C LEU A 502 -7.55 -20.22 18.07
N ASN A 503 -7.62 -20.48 19.38
CA ASN A 503 -7.41 -21.80 20.01
C ASN A 503 -6.03 -22.45 19.76
N PHE A 504 -4.99 -21.65 19.46
CA PHE A 504 -3.60 -22.14 19.33
C PHE A 504 -2.86 -22.23 20.67
N ILE A 505 -3.35 -21.63 21.75
CA ILE A 505 -2.68 -21.57 23.06
C ILE A 505 -3.65 -21.92 24.19
N LYS A 506 -3.16 -22.66 25.19
CA LYS A 506 -3.77 -22.77 26.52
C LYS A 506 -2.84 -22.13 27.56
N GLY A 507 -3.40 -21.36 28.49
CA GLY A 507 -2.65 -20.64 29.53
C GLY A 507 -2.37 -19.17 29.20
N ASP A 508 -1.90 -18.45 30.23
CA ASP A 508 -1.60 -17.01 30.22
C ASP A 508 -0.13 -16.70 30.53
N ARG A 509 0.39 -17.28 31.62
CA ARG A 509 1.81 -17.15 32.00
C ARG A 509 2.69 -18.08 31.17
N ASP A 510 2.29 -19.34 31.07
CA ASP A 510 2.96 -20.40 30.30
C ASP A 510 2.09 -20.80 29.09
N PRO A 511 2.35 -20.25 27.89
CA PRO A 511 1.54 -20.53 26.70
C PRO A 511 1.87 -21.89 26.08
N ASP A 512 1.12 -22.93 26.45
CA ASP A 512 1.25 -24.26 25.83
C ASP A 512 0.54 -24.31 24.46
N PRO A 513 1.24 -24.61 23.36
CA PRO A 513 0.64 -24.66 22.02
C PRO A 513 -0.36 -25.81 21.89
N GLN A 514 -1.56 -25.57 21.36
CA GLN A 514 -2.60 -26.58 21.16
C GLN A 514 -2.61 -27.10 19.71
N PRO A 515 -2.94 -28.39 19.46
CA PRO A 515 -2.94 -28.97 18.13
C PRO A 515 -4.01 -28.37 17.20
N CYS A 516 -3.58 -27.91 16.01
CA CYS A 516 -4.47 -27.36 14.99
C CYS A 516 -5.29 -28.45 14.26
N PHE A 517 -6.22 -29.09 14.96
CA PHE A 517 -7.03 -30.20 14.41
C PHE A 517 -7.89 -29.81 13.19
N ARG A 518 -8.11 -28.53 12.92
CA ARG A 518 -8.80 -28.05 11.72
C ARG A 518 -8.08 -28.46 10.42
N MET A 519 -6.77 -28.67 10.48
CA MET A 519 -5.95 -29.16 9.35
C MET A 519 -5.63 -30.67 9.41
N PHE A 520 -6.24 -31.45 10.30
CA PHE A 520 -5.84 -32.86 10.55
C PHE A 520 -5.85 -33.76 9.30
N HIS A 521 -6.74 -33.48 8.34
CA HIS A 521 -6.85 -34.24 7.10
C HIS A 521 -5.98 -33.73 5.94
N ALA A 522 -5.32 -32.57 6.06
CA ALA A 522 -4.46 -32.01 5.02
C ALA A 522 -3.10 -32.73 4.91
N THR A 523 -2.40 -32.55 3.79
CA THR A 523 -1.02 -33.08 3.58
C THR A 523 -0.01 -32.33 4.45
N GLN A 524 1.17 -32.91 4.69
CA GLN A 524 2.24 -32.23 5.46
C GLN A 524 2.76 -30.99 4.71
N ALA A 525 2.91 -31.08 3.38
CA ALA A 525 3.30 -29.96 2.53
C ALA A 525 2.30 -28.80 2.62
N HIS A 526 1.04 -29.02 2.23
CA HIS A 526 -0.03 -28.02 2.34
C HIS A 526 -0.17 -27.42 3.75
N THR A 527 -0.06 -28.24 4.80
CA THR A 527 -0.15 -27.76 6.20
C THR A 527 1.03 -26.85 6.57
N ASN A 528 2.25 -27.22 6.19
CA ASN A 528 3.42 -26.35 6.36
C ASN A 528 3.31 -25.08 5.51
N ALA A 529 2.86 -25.17 4.25
CA ALA A 529 2.75 -24.04 3.32
C ALA A 529 1.73 -22.98 3.81
N GLN A 530 0.54 -23.42 4.27
CA GLN A 530 -0.45 -22.53 4.90
C GLN A 530 0.14 -21.83 6.13
N MET A 531 0.78 -22.57 7.03
CA MET A 531 1.38 -21.98 8.24
C MET A 531 2.60 -21.10 7.94
N ASN A 532 3.38 -21.39 6.89
CA ASN A 532 4.43 -20.52 6.40
C ASN A 532 3.86 -19.20 5.87
N LYS A 533 2.79 -19.23 5.08
CA LYS A 533 2.15 -18.01 4.59
C LYS A 533 1.61 -17.14 5.74
N PHE A 534 0.97 -17.75 6.74
CA PHE A 534 0.59 -17.06 7.98
C PHE A 534 1.79 -16.43 8.70
N LEU A 535 2.86 -17.20 8.94
CA LEU A 535 4.06 -16.71 9.63
C LEU A 535 4.75 -15.56 8.87
N THR A 536 4.85 -15.64 7.54
CA THR A 536 5.39 -14.57 6.69
C THR A 536 4.52 -13.31 6.75
N THR A 537 3.19 -13.43 6.68
CA THR A 537 2.30 -12.26 6.81
C THR A 537 2.34 -11.64 8.21
N VAL A 538 2.47 -12.44 9.28
CA VAL A 538 2.69 -11.91 10.65
C VAL A 538 4.08 -11.26 10.79
N ALA A 539 5.10 -11.81 10.14
CA ALA A 539 6.44 -11.24 10.15
C ALA A 539 6.50 -9.90 9.41
N GLU A 540 5.73 -9.73 8.33
CA GLU A 540 5.61 -8.46 7.62
C GLU A 540 4.67 -7.47 8.34
N TRP A 541 3.58 -7.95 8.98
CA TRP A 541 2.70 -7.09 9.77
C TRP A 541 3.49 -6.31 10.85
N TYR A 542 4.40 -6.98 11.56
CA TYR A 542 5.28 -6.37 12.58
C TYR A 542 6.62 -5.86 12.03
N ARG A 543 6.72 -5.52 10.73
CA ARG A 543 7.96 -5.01 10.09
C ARG A 543 8.58 -3.80 10.80
N PHE A 544 7.74 -2.90 11.28
CA PHE A 544 8.13 -1.63 11.91
C PHE A 544 8.16 -1.68 13.45
N ALA A 545 8.15 -2.88 14.05
CA ALA A 545 8.21 -3.08 15.49
C ALA A 545 9.65 -3.36 15.98
N ASP A 546 10.16 -2.61 16.96
CA ASP A 546 11.53 -2.75 17.49
C ASP A 546 11.80 -4.15 18.10
N ASN A 547 10.74 -4.85 18.50
CA ASN A 547 10.78 -6.20 19.03
C ASN A 547 10.34 -7.29 18.04
N ARG A 548 10.29 -7.00 16.71
CA ARG A 548 9.92 -7.93 15.61
C ARG A 548 10.54 -9.31 15.80
N LYS A 549 11.86 -9.37 16.00
CA LYS A 549 12.62 -10.62 16.23
C LYS A 549 12.07 -11.47 17.39
N LYS A 550 11.66 -10.86 18.50
CA LYS A 550 11.09 -11.56 19.67
C LYS A 550 9.68 -12.07 19.40
N ILE A 551 8.83 -11.24 18.77
CA ILE A 551 7.41 -11.54 18.52
C ILE A 551 7.27 -12.61 17.42
N VAL A 552 7.97 -12.48 16.29
CA VAL A 552 7.89 -13.46 15.19
C VAL A 552 8.46 -14.83 15.61
N ASN A 553 9.56 -14.85 16.38
CA ASN A 553 10.11 -16.08 16.94
C ASN A 553 9.14 -16.74 17.94
N PHE A 554 8.38 -15.95 18.72
CA PHE A 554 7.29 -16.48 19.55
C PHE A 554 6.16 -17.07 18.69
N CYS A 555 5.67 -16.36 17.68
CA CYS A 555 4.65 -16.86 16.75
C CYS A 555 5.09 -18.18 16.07
N SER A 556 6.32 -18.26 15.57
CA SER A 556 6.89 -19.49 15.00
C SER A 556 7.01 -20.61 16.04
N TYR A 557 7.41 -20.31 17.28
CA TYR A 557 7.42 -21.30 18.37
C TYR A 557 6.03 -21.91 18.62
N ILE A 558 4.98 -21.09 18.70
CA ILE A 558 3.60 -21.54 18.93
C ILE A 558 3.09 -22.37 17.74
N VAL A 559 3.20 -21.87 16.51
CA VAL A 559 2.74 -22.55 15.30
C VAL A 559 3.45 -23.90 15.10
N ARG A 560 4.79 -23.93 15.23
CA ARG A 560 5.61 -25.15 15.17
C ARG A 560 5.29 -26.13 16.31
N GLY A 561 4.90 -25.63 17.48
CA GLY A 561 4.42 -26.45 18.59
C GLY A 561 3.05 -27.08 18.31
N SER A 562 2.13 -26.29 17.75
CA SER A 562 0.80 -26.71 17.32
C SER A 562 0.88 -27.79 16.24
N LEU A 563 1.64 -27.57 15.16
CA LEU A 563 1.83 -28.56 14.10
C LEU A 563 2.54 -29.82 14.61
N ALA A 564 3.51 -29.70 15.52
CA ALA A 564 4.14 -30.88 16.10
C ALA A 564 3.18 -31.72 16.95
N LYS A 565 2.21 -31.11 17.65
CA LYS A 565 1.13 -31.87 18.32
C LYS A 565 0.11 -32.44 17.32
N LEU A 566 -0.19 -31.71 16.24
CA LEU A 566 -1.06 -32.18 15.16
C LEU A 566 -0.50 -33.42 14.47
N TYR A 567 0.77 -33.37 14.04
CA TYR A 567 1.47 -34.48 13.41
C TYR A 567 1.72 -35.63 14.40
N ALA A 568 1.91 -35.35 15.69
CA ALA A 568 1.98 -36.40 16.71
C ALA A 568 0.68 -37.23 16.73
N ALA A 569 -0.48 -36.58 16.73
CA ALA A 569 -1.77 -37.25 16.64
C ALA A 569 -1.95 -37.98 15.29
N LYS A 570 -1.71 -37.29 14.16
CA LYS A 570 -1.94 -37.83 12.80
C LYS A 570 -1.11 -39.09 12.52
N TYR A 571 0.19 -39.04 12.77
CA TYR A 571 1.13 -40.14 12.51
C TYR A 571 1.25 -41.13 13.70
N LYS A 572 0.38 -41.03 14.71
CA LYS A 572 0.34 -41.89 15.92
C LYS A 572 1.69 -41.92 16.69
N LEU A 573 2.38 -40.79 16.74
CA LEU A 573 3.67 -40.60 17.43
C LEU A 573 3.43 -40.07 18.84
N ARG A 574 3.90 -40.79 19.88
CA ARG A 574 3.58 -40.49 21.29
C ARG A 574 4.04 -39.13 21.84
N SER A 575 4.86 -38.34 21.14
CA SER A 575 5.30 -37.01 21.63
C SER A 575 5.83 -36.06 20.55
N ARG A 576 5.80 -34.75 20.84
CA ARG A 576 6.42 -33.70 20.01
C ARG A 576 7.91 -33.93 19.72
N ALA A 577 8.64 -34.54 20.66
CA ALA A 577 10.05 -34.88 20.50
C ALA A 577 10.27 -35.97 19.43
N LYS A 578 9.41 -36.99 19.38
CA LYS A 578 9.46 -38.01 18.31
C LYS A 578 9.13 -37.40 16.94
N VAL A 579 8.23 -36.42 16.88
CA VAL A 579 7.97 -35.65 15.65
C VAL A 579 9.22 -34.89 15.21
N TYR A 580 9.88 -34.10 16.07
CA TYR A 580 11.09 -33.37 15.68
C TYR A 580 12.28 -34.28 15.32
N LYS A 581 12.37 -35.50 15.88
CA LYS A 581 13.39 -36.49 15.46
C LYS A 581 13.14 -37.04 14.05
N GLY A 582 11.87 -37.22 13.65
CA GLY A 582 11.50 -37.68 12.30
C GLY A 582 11.47 -36.56 11.27
N ALA A 583 10.67 -35.53 11.52
CA ALA A 583 10.38 -34.42 10.60
C ALA A 583 11.46 -33.32 10.56
N SER A 584 12.54 -33.44 11.33
CA SER A 584 13.46 -32.34 11.68
C SER A 584 12.83 -31.27 12.60
N ARG A 585 13.66 -30.40 13.19
CA ARG A 585 13.25 -29.28 14.06
C ARG A 585 12.34 -28.27 13.36
N ASN A 586 12.43 -28.13 12.03
CA ASN A 586 11.57 -27.25 11.22
C ASN A 586 10.43 -27.98 10.49
N LEU A 587 10.21 -29.28 10.73
CA LEU A 587 9.14 -30.08 10.13
C LEU A 587 9.22 -30.27 8.59
N SER A 588 10.39 -30.08 7.97
CA SER A 588 10.59 -30.25 6.51
C SER A 588 10.67 -31.71 6.04
N ARG A 589 11.08 -32.67 6.90
CA ARG A 589 11.24 -34.06 6.46
C ARG A 589 9.88 -34.79 6.46
N PRO A 590 9.56 -35.61 5.44
CA PRO A 590 8.30 -36.35 5.38
C PRO A 590 8.18 -37.33 6.56
N LEU A 591 7.06 -37.26 7.27
CA LEU A 591 6.70 -38.24 8.27
C LEU A 591 6.10 -39.49 7.60
N LYS A 592 6.74 -40.64 7.83
CA LYS A 592 6.23 -41.95 7.39
C LYS A 592 5.04 -42.34 8.25
N GLU A 593 3.97 -42.83 7.63
CA GLU A 593 2.93 -43.57 8.34
C GLU A 593 3.44 -44.97 8.76
N LYS A 594 2.68 -45.67 9.62
CA LYS A 594 3.05 -47.02 10.07
C LYS A 594 2.94 -48.08 8.98
N LYS A 595 2.11 -47.84 7.95
CA LYS A 595 2.28 -48.45 6.62
C LYS A 595 3.21 -47.52 5.85
N GLY A 596 4.26 -48.05 5.23
CA GLY A 596 5.27 -47.24 4.56
C GLY A 596 4.68 -46.38 3.44
N LEU A 597 5.33 -45.24 3.14
CA LEU A 597 5.08 -44.51 1.90
C LEU A 597 5.32 -45.45 0.72
N SER A 598 4.41 -45.52 -0.25
CA SER A 598 4.64 -46.36 -1.43
C SER A 598 5.83 -45.81 -2.25
N PRO A 599 6.52 -46.65 -3.03
CA PRO A 599 7.57 -46.19 -3.94
C PRO A 599 7.05 -45.11 -4.89
N GLU A 600 5.79 -45.20 -5.31
CA GLU A 600 5.13 -44.24 -6.20
C GLU A 600 5.12 -42.82 -5.62
N TYR A 601 4.90 -42.62 -4.32
CA TYR A 601 4.90 -41.27 -3.75
C TYR A 601 6.30 -40.61 -3.81
N ASN A 602 7.37 -41.40 -3.68
CA ASN A 602 8.74 -40.91 -3.86
C ASN A 602 9.04 -40.64 -5.35
N ASN A 603 8.49 -41.46 -6.25
CA ASN A 603 8.58 -41.22 -7.69
C ASN A 603 7.78 -39.98 -8.12
N LEU A 604 6.58 -39.75 -7.57
CA LEU A 604 5.77 -38.54 -7.80
C LEU A 604 6.51 -37.28 -7.32
N LEU A 605 7.15 -37.31 -6.15
CA LEU A 605 8.05 -36.24 -5.70
C LEU A 605 9.23 -36.03 -6.67
N ARG A 606 9.86 -37.10 -7.16
CA ARG A 606 10.98 -37.04 -8.12
C ARG A 606 10.55 -36.55 -9.51
N MET A 607 9.30 -36.78 -9.91
CA MET A 607 8.69 -36.28 -11.15
C MET A 607 8.05 -34.88 -11.00
N GLY A 608 8.12 -34.25 -9.83
CA GLY A 608 7.50 -32.94 -9.58
C GLY A 608 5.96 -32.96 -9.45
N LEU A 609 5.35 -34.15 -9.44
CA LEU A 609 3.90 -34.38 -9.35
C LEU A 609 3.36 -34.38 -7.91
N ALA A 610 4.22 -34.14 -6.91
CA ALA A 610 3.83 -34.00 -5.51
C ALA A 610 4.53 -32.78 -4.87
N GLU A 611 3.80 -32.04 -4.03
CA GLU A 611 4.30 -30.84 -3.32
C GLU A 611 5.54 -31.15 -2.45
N SER A 612 6.59 -30.33 -2.58
CA SER A 612 7.72 -30.36 -1.65
C SER A 612 7.29 -29.94 -0.24
N ILE A 613 7.83 -30.62 0.78
CA ILE A 613 7.54 -30.30 2.18
C ILE A 613 8.49 -29.19 2.65
N ASP A 614 8.09 -27.95 2.38
CA ASP A 614 8.81 -26.78 2.87
C ASP A 614 8.89 -26.80 4.40
N GLY A 615 10.06 -26.49 4.95
CA GLY A 615 10.23 -26.34 6.40
C GLY A 615 9.57 -25.06 6.92
N LEU A 616 9.20 -25.06 8.20
CA LEU A 616 8.66 -23.86 8.84
C LEU A 616 9.69 -22.73 8.89
N VAL A 617 9.25 -21.52 8.54
CA VAL A 617 10.04 -20.28 8.60
C VAL A 617 10.26 -19.79 10.03
N TYR A 618 11.27 -18.92 10.20
CA TYR A 618 11.56 -18.20 11.46
C TYR A 618 11.81 -19.08 12.70
N THR A 619 12.27 -20.32 12.50
CA THR A 619 12.55 -21.30 13.58
C THR A 619 13.77 -20.99 14.45
N ARG A 620 14.53 -19.94 14.09
CA ARG A 620 15.59 -19.31 14.87
C ARG A 620 15.44 -17.81 14.74
N MET A 621 15.75 -17.06 15.81
CA MET A 621 15.60 -15.59 15.83
C MET A 621 16.48 -14.87 14.80
N SER A 622 17.60 -15.48 14.37
CA SER A 622 18.46 -14.98 13.28
C SER A 622 17.87 -15.15 11.87
N LEU A 623 16.81 -15.93 11.71
CA LEU A 623 16.07 -16.04 10.44
C LEU A 623 14.94 -15.02 10.33
N VAL A 624 14.61 -14.30 11.41
CA VAL A 624 13.64 -13.21 11.38
C VAL A 624 14.34 -11.96 10.82
N PRO A 625 13.81 -11.32 9.77
CA PRO A 625 14.38 -10.08 9.23
C PRO A 625 14.47 -8.98 10.30
N GLU A 626 15.41 -8.06 10.10
CA GLU A 626 15.61 -6.86 10.94
C GLU A 626 14.34 -6.01 11.04
N THR A 627 14.24 -5.16 12.06
CA THR A 627 13.20 -4.12 12.10
C THR A 627 13.51 -3.06 11.06
N ASP A 628 12.51 -2.64 10.30
CA ASP A 628 12.65 -1.56 9.33
C ASP A 628 12.53 -0.21 10.04
N TYR A 629 13.60 0.58 10.00
CA TYR A 629 13.69 1.92 10.60
C TYR A 629 13.63 3.04 9.54
N SER A 630 13.40 2.72 8.26
CA SER A 630 13.45 3.72 7.18
C SER A 630 12.47 4.88 7.41
N PRO A 631 12.94 6.12 7.65
CA PRO A 631 12.05 7.25 7.84
C PRO A 631 11.31 7.58 6.55
N PHE A 632 10.25 8.38 6.65
CA PHE A 632 9.67 9.07 5.50
C PHE A 632 10.27 10.48 5.36
N PRO A 633 10.32 11.07 4.16
CA PRO A 633 10.54 12.51 4.00
C PRO A 633 9.39 13.30 4.63
N ALA A 634 9.62 14.58 4.98
CA ALA A 634 8.65 15.42 5.68
C ALA A 634 7.27 15.45 5.00
N ASN A 635 7.28 15.69 3.69
CA ASN A 635 6.09 15.80 2.84
C ASN A 635 5.85 14.50 2.04
N TRP A 636 5.93 13.34 2.69
CA TRP A 636 5.74 12.05 2.01
C TRP A 636 4.33 11.92 1.42
N ARG A 637 4.30 11.54 0.13
CA ARG A 637 3.12 11.09 -0.60
C ARG A 637 3.39 9.70 -1.20
N PRO A 638 2.36 8.88 -1.47
CA PRO A 638 2.51 7.64 -2.23
C PRO A 638 3.15 7.86 -3.60
N GLU A 639 3.86 6.84 -4.11
CA GLU A 639 4.62 6.95 -5.37
C GLU A 639 3.76 7.31 -6.59
N HIS A 640 2.48 6.89 -6.62
CA HIS A 640 1.56 7.28 -7.70
C HIS A 640 1.17 8.77 -7.66
N GLU A 641 1.02 9.37 -6.47
CA GLU A 641 0.83 10.82 -6.35
C GLU A 641 2.10 11.58 -6.73
N LYS A 642 3.28 11.08 -6.37
CA LYS A 642 4.55 11.71 -6.79
C LYS A 642 4.62 11.76 -8.31
N PHE A 643 4.37 10.63 -8.99
CA PHE A 643 4.40 10.55 -10.44
C PHE A 643 3.35 11.45 -11.12
N LEU A 644 2.14 11.55 -10.55
CA LEU A 644 1.12 12.50 -11.03
C LEU A 644 1.57 13.96 -10.85
N MET A 645 2.14 14.32 -9.69
CA MET A 645 2.65 15.68 -9.45
C MET A 645 3.86 16.00 -10.34
N GLU A 646 4.80 15.07 -10.50
CA GLU A 646 5.97 15.18 -11.38
C GLU A 646 5.54 15.39 -12.84
N TYR A 647 4.60 14.59 -13.34
CA TYR A 647 4.02 14.77 -14.67
C TYR A 647 3.34 16.13 -14.82
N LEU A 648 2.59 16.60 -13.81
CA LEU A 648 1.98 17.93 -13.83
C LEU A 648 3.01 19.05 -13.83
N THR A 649 4.11 18.91 -13.08
CA THR A 649 5.24 19.85 -13.11
C THR A 649 5.98 19.82 -14.46
N LEU A 650 5.95 18.72 -15.21
CA LEU A 650 6.51 18.65 -16.58
C LEU A 650 5.55 19.18 -17.66
N ASP A 651 4.25 19.22 -17.39
CA ASP A 651 3.18 19.79 -18.24
C ASP A 651 3.00 21.31 -18.04
N GLU A 652 3.71 21.91 -17.08
CA GLU A 652 3.75 23.37 -16.93
C GLU A 652 4.62 24.04 -18.02
N PRO A 653 4.14 25.13 -18.66
CA PRO A 653 4.88 25.75 -19.76
C PRO A 653 6.21 26.36 -19.31
N LYS A 654 6.30 26.83 -18.06
CA LYS A 654 7.51 27.46 -17.51
C LYS A 654 8.66 26.46 -17.35
N THR A 655 8.43 25.35 -16.66
CA THR A 655 9.41 24.28 -16.46
C THR A 655 9.80 23.64 -17.79
N LEU A 656 8.87 23.52 -18.73
CA LEU A 656 9.12 23.03 -20.08
C LEU A 656 9.94 24.03 -20.93
N GLU A 657 9.79 25.34 -20.72
CA GLU A 657 10.65 26.38 -21.29
C GLU A 657 12.04 26.43 -20.61
N GLU A 658 12.11 26.28 -19.29
CA GLU A 658 13.36 26.16 -18.51
C GLU A 658 14.16 24.92 -18.93
N GLN A 659 13.50 23.78 -19.16
CA GLN A 659 14.14 22.58 -19.70
C GLN A 659 14.61 22.78 -21.14
N LYS A 660 13.79 23.38 -22.01
CA LYS A 660 14.21 23.76 -23.38
C LYS A 660 15.40 24.72 -23.37
N ARG A 661 15.48 25.61 -22.39
CA ARG A 661 16.58 26.54 -22.19
C ARG A 661 17.84 25.82 -21.70
N PHE A 662 17.75 25.00 -20.66
CA PHE A 662 18.83 24.15 -20.16
C PHE A 662 19.40 23.25 -21.26
N ILE A 663 18.54 22.62 -22.07
CA ILE A 663 18.93 21.79 -23.22
C ILE A 663 19.61 22.61 -24.33
N ARG A 664 19.30 23.90 -24.46
CA ARG A 664 19.94 24.82 -25.42
C ARG A 664 21.30 25.32 -24.91
N GLU A 665 21.41 25.57 -23.61
CA GLU A 665 22.62 26.10 -22.96
C GLU A 665 23.68 24.99 -22.74
N ASN A 666 23.26 23.79 -22.34
CA ASN A 666 24.15 22.66 -22.03
C ASN A 666 24.19 21.56 -23.12
N GLY A 667 23.32 21.64 -24.12
CA GLY A 667 23.18 20.63 -25.19
C GLY A 667 22.49 19.33 -24.77
N LEU A 668 22.20 18.45 -25.74
CA LEU A 668 21.90 17.05 -25.46
C LEU A 668 23.23 16.28 -25.29
N VAL A 669 23.69 16.16 -24.06
CA VAL A 669 24.76 15.22 -23.70
C VAL A 669 24.17 13.80 -23.75
N SER A 670 24.69 12.91 -24.60
CA SER A 670 24.20 11.52 -24.61
C SER A 670 24.62 10.79 -23.33
N PRO A 671 23.92 9.70 -22.92
CA PRO A 671 24.36 8.86 -21.80
C PRO A 671 25.80 8.35 -21.95
N GLN A 672 26.25 8.12 -23.19
CA GLN A 672 27.60 7.72 -23.55
C GLN A 672 28.60 8.86 -23.35
N ASP A 673 28.28 10.08 -23.77
CA ASP A 673 29.14 11.26 -23.57
C ASP A 673 29.24 11.64 -22.09
N TYR A 674 28.12 11.58 -21.36
CA TYR A 674 28.07 11.81 -19.92
C TYR A 674 28.92 10.79 -19.16
N THR A 675 28.82 9.50 -19.52
CA THR A 675 29.68 8.44 -18.96
C THR A 675 31.15 8.69 -19.30
N SER A 676 31.45 9.13 -20.52
CA SER A 676 32.81 9.43 -20.98
C SER A 676 33.41 10.64 -20.23
N MET A 677 32.61 11.69 -20.00
CA MET A 677 32.99 12.86 -19.20
C MET A 677 33.21 12.50 -17.73
N LEU A 678 32.35 11.66 -17.13
CA LEU A 678 32.56 11.14 -15.77
C LEU A 678 33.86 10.34 -15.66
N VAL A 679 34.09 9.40 -16.59
CA VAL A 679 35.33 8.58 -16.62
C VAL A 679 36.56 9.44 -16.86
N TRP A 680 36.46 10.47 -17.72
CA TRP A 680 37.53 11.41 -17.97
C TRP A 680 37.86 12.25 -16.72
N ASN A 681 36.85 12.88 -16.09
CA ASN A 681 37.05 13.68 -14.89
C ASN A 681 37.56 12.83 -13.71
N TYR A 682 37.07 11.61 -13.54
CA TYR A 682 37.59 10.68 -12.54
C TYR A 682 39.05 10.29 -12.81
N LYS A 683 39.40 10.02 -14.07
CA LYS A 683 40.79 9.73 -14.49
C LYS A 683 41.72 10.93 -14.30
N ARG A 684 41.23 12.15 -14.52
CA ARG A 684 42.06 13.38 -14.50
C ARG A 684 42.19 14.01 -13.12
N ASN A 685 41.15 13.93 -12.29
CA ASN A 685 41.06 14.67 -11.02
C ASN A 685 40.88 13.74 -9.79
N ALA A 686 40.80 12.40 -9.97
CA ALA A 686 40.66 11.37 -8.92
C ALA A 686 39.43 11.47 -7.99
N ILE A 687 38.54 12.43 -8.20
CA ILE A 687 37.33 12.66 -7.40
C ILE A 687 36.09 12.17 -8.16
N PRO A 688 35.20 11.37 -7.54
CA PRO A 688 33.89 11.06 -8.12
C PRO A 688 32.96 12.27 -8.05
N MET A 689 32.55 12.79 -9.21
CA MET A 689 31.42 13.73 -9.30
C MET A 689 30.10 12.96 -9.30
N ASP A 690 29.25 13.19 -8.31
CA ASP A 690 27.84 12.79 -8.36
C ASP A 690 27.03 13.81 -9.18
N GLN A 691 25.88 13.39 -9.72
CA GLN A 691 24.95 14.24 -10.49
C GLN A 691 24.55 15.54 -9.77
N VAL A 692 24.60 15.56 -8.43
CA VAL A 692 24.18 16.69 -7.60
C VAL A 692 25.15 17.87 -7.65
N SER A 693 26.44 17.64 -7.92
CA SER A 693 27.46 18.72 -7.93
C SER A 693 27.17 19.79 -8.99
N ILE A 694 26.82 19.35 -10.20
CA ILE A 694 26.48 20.24 -11.34
C ILE A 694 25.23 21.09 -11.04
N LEU A 695 24.36 20.63 -10.13
CA LEU A 695 23.12 21.32 -9.74
C LEU A 695 23.25 22.19 -8.49
N LYS A 696 24.44 22.28 -7.87
CA LYS A 696 24.69 23.13 -6.69
C LYS A 696 25.64 24.28 -6.97
N ASP A 697 26.69 24.05 -7.74
CA ASP A 697 27.83 24.99 -7.83
C ASP A 697 27.68 26.05 -8.94
N GLN A 698 26.51 26.71 -8.98
CA GLN A 698 26.26 27.96 -9.72
C GLN A 698 25.35 28.90 -8.91
N PRO A 699 25.90 29.78 -8.06
CA PRO A 699 25.13 30.81 -7.37
C PRO A 699 24.75 31.98 -8.29
N PHE A 700 23.70 32.71 -7.91
CA PHE A 700 23.22 33.91 -8.60
C PHE A 700 24.32 34.97 -8.80
N LEU A 701 24.53 35.40 -10.05
CA LEU A 701 25.12 36.72 -10.36
C LEU A 701 24.36 37.42 -11.50
N LEU A 702 23.59 38.45 -11.14
CA LEU A 702 23.33 39.59 -12.03
C LEU A 702 24.52 40.54 -11.91
N GLY A 703 25.09 41.02 -13.01
CA GLY A 703 26.17 42.00 -12.93
C GLY A 703 26.77 42.43 -14.28
N SER A 704 26.23 43.51 -14.84
CA SER A 704 26.78 44.48 -15.82
C SER A 704 27.85 44.05 -16.85
N SER A 705 27.64 44.44 -18.11
CA SER A 705 28.60 44.33 -19.22
C SER A 705 29.33 45.65 -19.52
N SER A 706 30.67 45.65 -19.46
CA SER A 706 31.55 46.60 -20.17
C SER A 706 33.05 46.24 -19.98
N ASN A 707 34.02 46.81 -20.70
CA ASN A 707 34.26 47.03 -22.15
C ASN A 707 35.73 47.55 -22.28
N TYR A 708 36.36 47.42 -23.46
CA TYR A 708 37.64 48.06 -23.87
C TYR A 708 38.99 47.71 -23.17
N ASN A 709 39.85 47.08 -23.99
CA ASN A 709 41.15 47.58 -24.49
C ASN A 709 42.25 48.19 -23.59
N ARG A 710 43.43 47.57 -23.75
CA ARG A 710 44.74 48.13 -24.18
C ARG A 710 45.72 48.75 -23.15
N ASP A 711 46.95 48.30 -23.37
CA ASP A 711 48.24 49.01 -23.35
C ASP A 711 48.84 49.52 -22.04
N ASN A 712 49.93 48.83 -21.68
CA ASN A 712 51.29 49.37 -21.54
C ASN A 712 51.82 49.96 -20.22
N ASP A 713 53.03 49.46 -19.93
CA ASP A 713 54.25 50.18 -19.57
C ASP A 713 54.56 50.60 -18.12
N ASP A 714 55.68 50.02 -17.67
CA ASP A 714 56.86 50.65 -17.09
C ASP A 714 57.14 50.69 -15.56
N ASP A 715 58.39 50.27 -15.30
CA ASP A 715 59.40 50.69 -14.31
C ASP A 715 59.41 50.21 -12.84
N ASP A 716 60.57 49.59 -12.53
CA ASP A 716 61.48 49.80 -11.39
C ASP A 716 61.00 49.48 -9.94
N ASP A 717 61.77 48.79 -9.07
CA ASP A 717 63.21 48.48 -9.08
C ASP A 717 63.57 47.44 -7.97
N ASP A 718 64.85 47.02 -7.94
CA ASP A 718 65.62 46.43 -6.81
C ASP A 718 65.10 45.15 -6.11
N GLU A 719 65.85 44.04 -6.09
CA GLU A 719 67.10 43.75 -5.33
C GLU A 719 66.87 43.57 -3.79
N GLU A 720 67.47 42.60 -3.09
CA GLU A 720 68.44 41.58 -3.50
C GLU A 720 68.36 40.27 -2.66
N LYS A 721 69.14 39.28 -3.10
CA LYS A 721 69.88 38.22 -2.36
C LYS A 721 69.69 38.03 -0.82
N SER A 722 69.83 36.83 -0.24
CA SER A 722 70.07 35.46 -0.76
C SER A 722 70.33 34.46 0.39
N LYS A 723 70.30 33.14 0.09
CA LYS A 723 71.12 32.08 0.75
C LYS A 723 70.80 31.80 2.24
N GLU A 724 71.13 30.65 2.86
CA GLU A 724 71.78 29.39 2.43
C GLU A 724 71.33 28.22 3.35
N GLU A 725 71.39 26.97 2.84
CA GLU A 725 71.93 25.72 3.45
C GLU A 725 71.61 25.35 4.95
N ASP A 726 71.42 24.09 5.39
CA ASP A 726 71.66 22.76 4.79
C ASP A 726 70.77 21.62 5.39
N ASP A 727 70.36 20.67 4.53
CA ASP A 727 70.43 19.19 4.56
C ASP A 727 70.15 18.23 5.78
N GLU A 728 70.02 16.95 5.37
CA GLU A 728 70.05 15.64 6.07
C GLU A 728 68.82 15.08 6.84
N ASP A 729 68.00 14.35 6.08
CA ASP A 729 67.69 12.90 6.23
C ASP A 729 67.07 12.31 7.52
N ASN A 730 65.91 11.66 7.34
CA ASN A 730 65.94 10.19 7.18
C ASN A 730 64.75 9.62 6.39
N ASP A 731 64.96 8.42 5.83
CA ASP A 731 64.03 7.67 4.97
C ASP A 731 63.11 6.74 5.77
N ASP A 732 61.92 6.46 5.24
CA ASP A 732 61.24 5.15 5.34
C ASP A 732 59.97 5.15 4.45
N GLY A 733 60.11 4.61 3.23
CA GLY A 733 59.03 4.59 2.24
C GLY A 733 58.14 3.33 2.20
N LEU A 734 57.37 3.26 1.11
CA LEU A 734 56.76 2.08 0.47
C LEU A 734 55.41 1.48 0.98
N HIS A 735 54.54 1.34 -0.04
CA HIS A 735 53.55 0.27 -0.26
C HIS A 735 52.24 0.21 0.54
N ILE A 736 51.29 1.02 0.07
CA ILE A 736 49.86 0.64 0.03
C ILE A 736 49.69 -0.56 -0.92
N ALA A 737 49.23 -1.70 -0.40
CA ALA A 737 48.75 -2.84 -1.20
C ALA A 737 47.20 -2.87 -1.25
N ARG A 738 46.62 -3.16 -2.41
CA ARG A 738 45.16 -3.27 -2.61
C ARG A 738 44.66 -4.69 -2.33
N ILE A 739 43.56 -4.81 -1.58
CA ILE A 739 42.46 -5.77 -1.80
C ILE A 739 41.15 -5.01 -1.57
#